data_AF-A0A7L3XU19-F1
#
_entry.id   AF-A0A7L3XU19-F1
#
_cell.length_a   1.000
_cell.length_b   1.000
_cell.length_c   1.000
_cell.angle_alpha   90.00
_cell.angle_beta   90.00
_cell.angle_gamma   90.00
#
_symmetry.space_group_name_H-M   'P 1'
#
loop_
_entity.id
_entity.type
_entity.pdbx_description
1 polymer ?
#
loop_
_entity_poly.entity_id
_entity_poly.type
_entity_poly.pdbx_seq_one_letter_code
_entity_poly.pdbx_strand_id
1 'polypeptide(L)'
;FLITAPNVIHLGTHETITVQVHGAQRPVQVTAYLKDETKNQLLSERIIFNLNQNNNYQEMKKVMVKPGTLQQDLFKKSNRPYVLLVTESRELYKETVQSTRILLSSKKGYIFIQTDKPIYTPSSKVKYRIFILDNAMRPTDDTVTVAVLNSKGMVVKKSDRKIKTAFSENFEIPDIAEPGTWKIKAWFHQYEMSNVSAEFEVKNYELPSFEVKLIPLQPYYHIRNENFVFDIEAKHSYGKGIQGVSYVRFGIIDENEKKVFLPGLEQQLSIQNGKGRVTLNTPLLEEKLRKSISTLEGFHLYVAVTTVETASGEMREEELSNVKFVKSPYVVDLSNTKKYFVPGAPFSVVASVTLIDGSPAASLPVTATVTLPGKLPMKKTALSNKEGLIPFTFDIPGDAQMLQIMAEEGKEKLESPETSIRAERYQSASLNYLSISIPHTVVAPGDTLRITLNDIHQSGSGKIDYFYYMVVAKGQAELLGRIPSSNKIINLKITEKMVPAFRFLAYYFIANEGRQEIVADSVWVDVMDVCEGKIKVRTEQEIYEPTDNVNLLIEMDHAGTVALAVVDKAVFILNKKNKLTAKKVFNAMNSYDLGCSVGGGADSVQVLTDVGLAFLSDTIKSNVREGYKCLQVTRRQKRSLDFQKKMSGIGIKYQNTDLQKCCEDGMKLNPMRFSCVKRLTRVAGSPECRNAFQDCCEKATALRKEAKRRSRVGLARYYDDHEEVFDETSVNLRSYFPESWWWNFEEVKNPGNHSVENFAPDSITTWEVQAISISPQKGFCIADPHTFAVFKDFFVSLRLPYSVRRHEQLEIKAVVYNYLPNDLQVVTVTMEAVKGLCTAEATEKAVQLTLVAKGNSATPAYFSVVPLTVGEIPITITAFDTVSGHSDSIRKNLNVVAEGILQREERTICINSALKSHTLDLNRPSDMVPGSDSHVFVSLKGNIMDESVENCLSLTGVEKLIQVPTGCAEQTMVKMAPAVYAIEYLDASEQWANFNPEQKEEAIKMIEKGYTRLLEFQKVDGSYGAFKTTPSSVWLTAFIVKVLTRCREYISVQDSHIRNSISYLINQQQADDSFHDHHPVLDRTMQGGIGSAEEDLALTAFVTIALQQTLQVYESPDVVQVIRGAVSYMKNQLSRNTNCYSTAITAYALTLVQSDSEEARFAKEKLRGCSVFDAAKQQRYWGNGNDAVSVETTAYALLQTLLLKDMEYARPVATWLTERRNYGGGYCSTQ
;
A
#
# COMPACT_ATOMS: atom_id res chain seq x y z
N PHE A 1 -9.29 28.27 -43.31
CA PHE A 1 -9.98 27.10 -42.71
C PHE A 1 -9.38 26.77 -41.35
N LEU A 2 -10.01 25.90 -40.57
CA LEU A 2 -9.42 25.33 -39.36
C LEU A 2 -9.82 23.85 -39.19
N ILE A 3 -8.82 22.99 -38.99
CA ILE A 3 -8.98 21.59 -38.61
C ILE A 3 -8.32 21.41 -37.25
N THR A 4 -8.98 20.73 -36.31
CA THR A 4 -8.41 20.44 -34.99
C THR A 4 -8.60 18.99 -34.57
N ALA A 5 -7.69 18.53 -33.71
CA ALA A 5 -7.74 17.26 -32.99
C ALA A 5 -7.06 17.45 -31.61
N PRO A 6 -7.21 16.51 -30.65
CA PRO A 6 -6.40 16.49 -29.44
C PRO A 6 -4.90 16.49 -29.76
N ASN A 7 -4.08 17.26 -29.03
CA ASN A 7 -2.62 17.23 -29.19
C ASN A 7 -1.93 16.02 -28.53
N VAL A 8 -2.70 15.20 -27.81
CA VAL A 8 -2.37 13.82 -27.44
C VAL A 8 -3.52 12.93 -27.91
N ILE A 9 -3.22 11.89 -28.69
CA ILE A 9 -4.19 10.86 -29.10
C ILE A 9 -3.89 9.58 -28.33
N HIS A 10 -4.92 8.93 -27.81
CA HIS A 10 -4.78 7.67 -27.09
C HIS A 10 -4.94 6.46 -28.03
N LEU A 11 -4.24 5.36 -27.75
CA LEU A 11 -4.29 4.14 -28.57
C LEU A 11 -5.55 3.33 -28.26
N GLY A 12 -6.33 2.97 -29.27
CA GLY A 12 -7.58 2.20 -29.11
C GLY A 12 -8.77 3.00 -28.56
N THR A 13 -8.70 4.33 -28.51
CA THR A 13 -9.80 5.22 -28.12
C THR A 13 -10.44 5.91 -29.33
N HIS A 14 -11.66 6.42 -29.15
CA HIS A 14 -12.34 7.26 -30.14
C HIS A 14 -12.09 8.75 -29.85
N GLU A 15 -11.15 9.37 -30.56
CA GLU A 15 -10.80 10.80 -30.42
C GLU A 15 -11.53 11.68 -31.43
N THR A 16 -11.99 12.87 -31.03
CA THR A 16 -12.73 13.78 -31.94
C THR A 16 -11.80 14.57 -32.87
N ILE A 17 -12.00 14.47 -34.19
CA ILE A 17 -11.49 15.43 -35.18
C ILE A 17 -12.62 16.41 -35.55
N THR A 18 -12.29 17.70 -35.63
CA THR A 18 -13.21 18.76 -36.06
C THR A 18 -12.70 19.42 -37.34
N VAL A 19 -13.57 19.66 -38.32
CA VAL A 19 -13.25 20.38 -39.56
C VAL A 19 -14.21 21.56 -39.72
N GLN A 20 -13.68 22.76 -39.91
CA GLN A 20 -14.45 23.97 -40.16
C GLN A 20 -13.89 24.79 -41.32
N VAL A 21 -14.77 25.31 -42.17
CA VAL A 21 -14.40 26.17 -43.30
C VAL A 21 -15.20 27.47 -43.24
N HIS A 22 -14.48 28.59 -43.28
CA HIS A 22 -15.02 29.93 -43.36
C HIS A 22 -14.96 30.44 -44.81
N GLY A 23 -15.90 31.30 -45.22
CA GLY A 23 -15.97 31.88 -46.57
C GLY A 23 -16.46 30.96 -47.70
N ALA A 24 -16.73 29.68 -47.45
CA ALA A 24 -17.18 28.75 -48.49
C ALA A 24 -18.60 29.04 -49.01
N GLN A 25 -18.76 29.07 -50.33
CA GLN A 25 -20.05 29.19 -51.03
C GLN A 25 -20.45 27.91 -51.80
N ARG A 26 -19.55 26.92 -51.86
CA ARG A 26 -19.78 25.61 -52.50
C ARG A 26 -19.49 24.51 -51.48
N PRO A 27 -20.09 23.31 -51.60
CA PRO A 27 -19.74 22.18 -50.75
C PRO A 27 -18.23 21.87 -50.82
N VAL A 28 -17.65 21.52 -49.68
CA VAL A 28 -16.22 21.19 -49.53
C VAL A 28 -16.11 19.79 -48.93
N GLN A 29 -15.27 18.95 -49.54
CA GLN A 29 -14.94 17.63 -49.02
C GLN A 29 -13.53 17.61 -48.44
N VAL A 30 -13.37 16.99 -47.27
CA VAL A 30 -12.07 16.80 -46.62
C VAL A 30 -11.97 15.36 -46.13
N THR A 31 -10.91 14.63 -46.48
CA THR A 31 -10.64 13.29 -45.95
C THR A 31 -9.54 13.37 -44.91
N ALA A 32 -9.77 12.90 -43.68
CA ALA A 32 -8.77 12.89 -42.61
C ALA A 32 -8.46 11.46 -42.14
N TYR A 33 -7.19 11.21 -41.79
CA TYR A 33 -6.72 9.95 -41.23
C TYR A 33 -5.38 10.10 -40.49
N LEU A 34 -4.99 9.09 -39.71
CA LEU A 34 -3.74 9.04 -38.96
C LEU A 34 -2.77 8.04 -39.62
N LYS A 35 -1.48 8.40 -39.72
CA LYS A 35 -0.40 7.52 -40.23
C LYS A 35 0.85 7.53 -39.35
N ASP A 36 1.65 6.47 -39.48
CA ASP A 36 3.01 6.36 -38.93
C ASP A 36 3.95 7.37 -39.62
N GLU A 37 4.68 8.15 -38.84
CA GLU A 37 5.65 9.15 -39.33
C GLU A 37 6.86 8.50 -40.04
N THR A 38 7.29 7.34 -39.57
CA THR A 38 8.49 6.64 -40.05
C THR A 38 8.20 5.66 -41.19
N LYS A 39 7.04 5.00 -41.15
CA LYS A 39 6.66 3.96 -42.14
C LYS A 39 5.65 4.43 -43.20
N ASN A 40 5.08 5.64 -43.05
CA ASN A 40 3.93 6.12 -43.83
C ASN A 40 2.68 5.21 -43.81
N GLN A 41 2.63 4.19 -42.94
CA GLN A 41 1.54 3.22 -42.86
C GLN A 41 0.28 3.86 -42.25
N LEU A 42 -0.88 3.57 -42.84
CA LEU A 42 -2.20 3.99 -42.35
C LEU A 42 -2.51 3.32 -41.00
N LEU A 43 -2.89 4.10 -39.98
CA LEU A 43 -3.16 3.64 -38.60
C LEU A 43 -4.63 3.79 -38.17
N SER A 44 -5.43 4.55 -38.93
CA SER A 44 -6.87 4.74 -38.71
C SER A 44 -7.67 4.46 -39.99
N GLU A 45 -8.99 4.51 -39.88
CA GLU A 45 -9.86 4.60 -41.06
C GLU A 45 -9.78 6.01 -41.68
N ARG A 46 -10.17 6.12 -42.96
CA ARG A 46 -10.26 7.38 -43.70
C ARG A 46 -11.64 8.00 -43.50
N ILE A 47 -11.71 9.09 -42.75
CA ILE A 47 -12.96 9.78 -42.41
C ILE A 47 -13.20 10.90 -43.41
N ILE A 48 -14.35 10.85 -44.10
CA ILE A 48 -14.77 11.88 -45.05
C ILE A 48 -15.70 12.88 -44.34
N PHE A 49 -15.35 14.16 -44.42
CA PHE A 49 -16.14 15.30 -43.96
C PHE A 49 -16.79 15.99 -45.17
N ASN A 50 -18.09 16.27 -45.09
CA ASN A 50 -18.90 16.81 -46.19
C ASN A 50 -19.54 18.15 -45.78
N LEU A 51 -18.77 19.22 -45.93
CA LEU A 51 -19.11 20.55 -45.43
C LEU A 51 -20.01 21.28 -46.43
N ASN A 52 -21.15 21.78 -45.96
CA ASN A 52 -22.17 22.41 -46.79
C ASN A 52 -23.00 23.42 -45.95
N GLN A 53 -23.97 24.07 -46.58
CA GLN A 53 -24.78 25.10 -45.91
C GLN A 53 -25.64 24.56 -44.77
N ASN A 54 -26.10 23.30 -44.83
CA ASN A 54 -26.96 22.69 -43.80
C ASN A 54 -26.18 22.40 -42.50
N ASN A 55 -24.92 21.97 -42.59
CA ASN A 55 -24.04 21.82 -41.43
C ASN A 55 -23.19 23.08 -41.15
N ASN A 56 -23.59 24.25 -41.66
CA ASN A 56 -22.91 25.52 -41.43
C ASN A 56 -21.42 25.54 -41.84
N TYR A 57 -20.99 24.64 -42.72
CA TYR A 57 -19.59 24.33 -43.07
C TYR A 57 -18.73 23.91 -41.86
N GLN A 58 -19.34 23.21 -40.89
CA GLN A 58 -18.68 22.62 -39.74
C GLN A 58 -19.10 21.16 -39.56
N GLU A 59 -18.16 20.27 -39.25
CA GLU A 59 -18.49 18.88 -38.91
C GLU A 59 -17.43 18.28 -37.95
N MET A 60 -17.88 17.40 -37.04
CA MET A 60 -17.03 16.70 -36.07
C MET A 60 -17.30 15.19 -36.17
N LYS A 61 -16.22 14.39 -36.18
CA LYS A 61 -16.30 12.92 -36.26
C LYS A 61 -15.21 12.30 -35.38
N LYS A 62 -15.48 11.14 -34.79
CA LYS A 62 -14.49 10.44 -33.96
C LYS A 62 -13.68 9.45 -34.80
N VAL A 63 -12.37 9.41 -34.55
CA VAL A 63 -11.38 8.52 -35.18
C VAL A 63 -10.77 7.60 -34.12
N MET A 64 -10.34 6.41 -34.51
CA MET A 64 -9.54 5.53 -33.65
C MET A 64 -8.23 5.17 -34.32
N VAL A 65 -7.12 5.24 -33.58
CA VAL A 65 -5.87 4.56 -33.92
C VAL A 65 -6.06 3.09 -33.57
N LYS A 66 -6.14 2.21 -34.58
CA LYS A 66 -6.41 0.79 -34.34
C LYS A 66 -5.26 0.15 -33.56
N PRO A 67 -5.54 -0.64 -32.50
CA PRO A 67 -4.50 -1.35 -31.77
C PRO A 67 -3.91 -2.48 -32.62
N GLY A 68 -2.59 -2.69 -32.51
CA GLY A 68 -1.86 -3.71 -33.26
C GLY A 68 -0.40 -3.78 -32.84
N THR A 69 0.27 -4.87 -33.21
CA THR A 69 1.68 -5.17 -32.84
C THR A 69 2.65 -4.07 -33.29
N LEU A 70 2.41 -3.50 -34.48
CA LEU A 70 3.24 -2.43 -35.06
C LEU A 70 3.18 -1.13 -34.24
N GLN A 71 2.00 -0.77 -33.72
CA GLN A 71 1.79 0.40 -32.87
C GLN A 71 2.41 0.20 -31.48
N GLN A 72 2.35 -1.02 -30.94
CA GLN A 72 2.98 -1.35 -29.65
C GLN A 72 4.52 -1.32 -29.72
N ASP A 73 5.11 -1.71 -30.85
CA ASP A 73 6.55 -1.58 -31.08
C ASP A 73 7.04 -0.12 -31.16
N LEU A 74 6.18 0.85 -31.47
CA LEU A 74 6.57 2.27 -31.42
C LEU A 74 6.92 2.70 -29.99
N PHE A 75 6.14 2.25 -28.99
CA PHE A 75 6.42 2.52 -27.58
C PHE A 75 7.67 1.80 -27.06
N LYS A 76 8.01 0.63 -27.61
CA LYS A 76 9.28 -0.07 -27.30
C LYS A 76 10.52 0.65 -27.87
N LYS A 77 10.36 1.38 -28.98
CA LYS A 77 11.45 2.07 -29.69
C LYS A 77 11.62 3.54 -29.35
N SER A 78 10.57 4.20 -28.81
CA SER A 78 10.62 5.59 -28.36
C SER A 78 9.73 5.81 -27.14
N ASN A 79 10.28 6.49 -26.12
CA ASN A 79 9.53 6.99 -24.97
C ASN A 79 8.46 8.04 -25.35
N ARG A 80 8.51 8.59 -26.58
CA ARG A 80 7.57 9.60 -27.09
C ARG A 80 7.30 9.33 -28.59
N PRO A 81 6.38 8.41 -28.92
CA PRO A 81 5.98 8.17 -30.31
C PRO A 81 5.02 9.27 -30.80
N TYR A 82 5.17 9.67 -32.06
CA TYR A 82 4.30 10.64 -32.72
C TYR A 82 3.57 9.98 -33.89
N VAL A 83 2.36 10.45 -34.18
CA VAL A 83 1.57 10.10 -35.36
C VAL A 83 1.29 11.34 -36.19
N LEU A 84 1.17 11.18 -37.50
CA LEU A 84 0.79 12.26 -38.41
C LEU A 84 -0.72 12.22 -38.64
N LEU A 85 -1.42 13.27 -38.22
CA LEU A 85 -2.76 13.58 -38.73
C LEU A 85 -2.59 14.14 -40.14
N VAL A 86 -3.19 13.47 -41.12
CA VAL A 86 -3.14 13.81 -42.55
C VAL A 86 -4.53 14.20 -43.02
N THR A 87 -4.61 15.25 -43.83
CA THR A 87 -5.85 15.79 -44.37
C THR A 87 -5.72 16.03 -45.87
N GLU A 88 -6.62 15.43 -46.65
CA GLU A 88 -6.68 15.50 -48.12
C GLU A 88 -7.91 16.30 -48.56
N SER A 89 -7.73 17.27 -49.45
CA SER A 89 -8.80 18.05 -50.10
C SER A 89 -8.24 18.68 -51.38
N ARG A 90 -9.07 18.83 -52.41
CA ARG A 90 -8.71 19.55 -53.66
C ARG A 90 -9.24 20.99 -53.67
N GLU A 91 -10.10 21.31 -52.70
CA GLU A 91 -10.88 22.54 -52.59
C GLU A 91 -10.26 23.52 -51.57
N LEU A 92 -9.53 23.01 -50.57
CA LEU A 92 -8.92 23.81 -49.50
C LEU A 92 -7.43 24.11 -49.65
N TYR A 93 -6.70 23.33 -50.45
CA TYR A 93 -5.24 23.34 -50.47
C TYR A 93 -4.69 23.51 -51.89
N LYS A 94 -3.50 24.12 -52.02
CA LYS A 94 -2.72 24.11 -53.28
C LYS A 94 -1.99 22.78 -53.51
N GLU A 95 -1.46 22.21 -52.43
CA GLU A 95 -0.93 20.85 -52.37
C GLU A 95 -2.04 19.96 -51.82
N THR A 96 -2.45 18.89 -52.51
CA THR A 96 -3.68 18.14 -52.19
C THR A 96 -3.70 17.43 -50.82
N VAL A 97 -2.60 17.50 -50.05
CA VAL A 97 -2.41 16.83 -48.77
C VAL A 97 -1.69 17.76 -47.79
N GLN A 98 -2.20 17.92 -46.58
CA GLN A 98 -1.48 18.54 -45.45
C GLN A 98 -1.34 17.57 -44.27
N SER A 99 -0.43 17.86 -43.34
CA SER A 99 -0.30 17.08 -42.11
C SER A 99 0.32 17.82 -40.91
N THR A 100 -0.04 17.39 -39.70
CA THR A 100 0.52 17.84 -38.42
C THR A 100 0.90 16.65 -37.52
N ARG A 101 1.85 16.86 -36.60
CA ARG A 101 2.36 15.82 -35.67
C ARG A 101 1.59 15.87 -34.37
N ILE A 102 1.14 14.70 -33.89
CA ILE A 102 0.39 14.55 -32.64
C ILE A 102 1.08 13.49 -31.77
N LEU A 103 1.16 13.72 -30.46
CA LEU A 103 1.79 12.78 -29.53
C LEU A 103 0.86 11.57 -29.28
N LEU A 104 1.38 10.34 -29.39
CA LEU A 104 0.60 9.12 -29.19
C LEU A 104 0.80 8.58 -27.76
N SER A 105 -0.29 8.25 -27.07
CA SER A 105 -0.29 7.76 -25.68
C SER A 105 -0.89 6.35 -25.58
N SER A 106 -0.28 5.48 -24.76
CA SER A 106 -0.84 4.17 -24.40
C SER A 106 -1.65 4.20 -23.09
N LYS A 107 -2.03 5.40 -22.60
CA LYS A 107 -2.99 5.54 -21.49
C LYS A 107 -4.40 5.24 -22.01
N LYS A 108 -5.05 4.22 -21.44
CA LYS A 108 -6.39 3.71 -21.81
C LYS A 108 -7.25 3.65 -20.55
N GLY A 109 -8.47 4.18 -20.60
CA GLY A 109 -9.48 4.01 -19.56
C GLY A 109 -9.10 4.50 -18.16
N TYR A 110 -9.75 3.92 -17.15
CA TYR A 110 -9.47 4.09 -15.73
C TYR A 110 -9.45 2.72 -15.03
N ILE A 111 -8.65 2.61 -13.97
CA ILE A 111 -8.65 1.48 -13.05
C ILE A 111 -8.79 2.02 -11.64
N PHE A 112 -9.75 1.50 -10.86
CA PHE A 112 -9.89 1.82 -9.44
C PHE A 112 -9.69 0.56 -8.62
N ILE A 113 -8.89 0.67 -7.55
CA ILE A 113 -8.59 -0.44 -6.64
C ILE A 113 -9.15 -0.07 -5.26
N GLN A 114 -9.93 -0.96 -4.66
CA GLN A 114 -10.49 -0.83 -3.31
C GLN A 114 -10.00 -2.01 -2.45
N THR A 115 -9.43 -1.75 -1.28
CA THR A 115 -9.19 -2.76 -0.24
C THR A 115 -10.30 -2.68 0.81
N ASP A 116 -10.57 -3.77 1.53
CA ASP A 116 -11.60 -3.77 2.58
C ASP A 116 -11.19 -2.94 3.81
N LYS A 117 -9.91 -2.93 4.15
CA LYS A 117 -9.33 -2.03 5.15
C LYS A 117 -8.02 -1.37 4.67
N PRO A 118 -7.59 -0.26 5.28
CA PRO A 118 -6.34 0.43 4.95
C PRO A 118 -5.12 -0.09 5.73
N ILE A 119 -5.34 -0.94 6.73
CA ILE A 119 -4.35 -1.47 7.68
C ILE A 119 -4.59 -2.97 7.95
N TYR A 120 -3.53 -3.77 8.06
CA TYR A 120 -3.58 -5.22 8.26
C TYR A 120 -2.47 -5.71 9.22
N THR A 121 -2.74 -6.78 9.95
CA THR A 121 -1.72 -7.52 10.72
C THR A 121 -1.01 -8.55 9.84
N PRO A 122 0.18 -9.04 10.20
CA PRO A 122 0.73 -10.28 9.65
C PRO A 122 -0.28 -11.43 9.78
N SER A 123 -0.29 -12.36 8.83
CA SER A 123 -1.31 -13.41 8.68
C SER A 123 -2.74 -12.94 8.35
N SER A 124 -3.03 -11.63 8.28
CA SER A 124 -4.34 -11.15 7.80
C SER A 124 -4.57 -11.47 6.31
N LYS A 125 -5.83 -11.72 5.97
CA LYS A 125 -6.31 -11.81 4.58
C LYS A 125 -6.80 -10.44 4.10
N VAL A 126 -6.07 -9.85 3.16
CA VAL A 126 -6.44 -8.64 2.40
C VAL A 126 -7.52 -9.02 1.40
N LYS A 127 -8.71 -8.42 1.51
CA LYS A 127 -9.75 -8.51 0.48
C LYS A 127 -9.60 -7.28 -0.42
N TYR A 128 -9.47 -7.47 -1.73
CA TYR A 128 -9.39 -6.33 -2.66
C TYR A 128 -10.26 -6.53 -3.89
N ARG A 129 -10.68 -5.39 -4.46
CA ARG A 129 -11.46 -5.29 -5.68
C ARG A 129 -10.78 -4.37 -6.68
N ILE A 130 -10.97 -4.69 -7.95
CA ILE A 130 -10.49 -3.91 -9.09
C ILE A 130 -11.66 -3.65 -10.02
N PHE A 131 -11.91 -2.38 -10.30
CA PHE A 131 -12.90 -1.88 -11.24
C PHE A 131 -12.18 -1.35 -12.47
N ILE A 132 -12.65 -1.68 -13.68
CA ILE A 132 -12.08 -1.16 -14.92
C ILE A 132 -13.14 -0.48 -15.78
N LEU A 133 -12.75 0.66 -16.35
CA LEU A 133 -13.63 1.55 -17.09
C LEU A 133 -12.94 2.07 -18.36
N ASP A 134 -13.72 2.48 -19.35
CA ASP A 134 -13.25 3.25 -20.51
C ASP A 134 -13.09 4.75 -20.20
N ASN A 135 -12.68 5.54 -21.19
CA ASN A 135 -12.54 7.00 -21.06
C ASN A 135 -13.88 7.72 -20.77
N ALA A 136 -15.02 7.07 -20.97
CA ALA A 136 -16.38 7.55 -20.67
C ALA A 136 -16.93 7.01 -19.33
N MET A 137 -16.05 6.46 -18.46
CA MET A 137 -16.39 5.89 -17.15
C MET A 137 -17.37 4.70 -17.22
N ARG A 138 -17.45 3.99 -18.34
CA ARG A 138 -18.28 2.79 -18.53
C ARG A 138 -17.46 1.50 -18.35
N PRO A 139 -18.03 0.42 -17.78
CA PRO A 139 -17.32 -0.84 -17.57
C PRO A 139 -16.83 -1.48 -18.87
N THR A 140 -15.65 -2.11 -18.84
CA THR A 140 -15.00 -2.74 -20.00
C THR A 140 -14.66 -4.22 -19.77
N ASP A 141 -14.70 -5.01 -20.85
CA ASP A 141 -14.19 -6.39 -20.88
C ASP A 141 -12.75 -6.42 -21.43
N ASP A 142 -11.77 -6.51 -20.53
CA ASP A 142 -10.35 -6.29 -20.85
C ASP A 142 -9.42 -7.16 -19.98
N THR A 143 -8.19 -7.39 -20.44
CA THR A 143 -7.14 -8.05 -19.65
C THR A 143 -6.31 -7.03 -18.87
N VAL A 144 -6.13 -7.30 -17.58
CA VAL A 144 -5.43 -6.44 -16.62
C VAL A 144 -4.33 -7.24 -15.94
N THR A 145 -3.11 -6.73 -15.97
CA THR A 145 -2.02 -7.26 -15.15
C THR A 145 -2.15 -6.69 -13.74
N VAL A 146 -2.27 -7.57 -12.74
CA VAL A 146 -2.29 -7.22 -11.32
C VAL A 146 -0.97 -7.65 -10.69
N ALA A 147 -0.36 -6.78 -9.87
CA ALA A 147 0.86 -7.06 -9.13
C ALA A 147 0.77 -6.57 -7.68
N VAL A 148 0.95 -7.47 -6.71
CA VAL A 148 1.06 -7.13 -5.28
C VAL A 148 2.53 -6.94 -4.94
N LEU A 149 2.88 -5.77 -4.42
CA LEU A 149 4.23 -5.40 -3.99
C LEU A 149 4.28 -5.30 -2.46
N ASN A 150 5.34 -5.85 -1.86
CA ASN A 150 5.59 -5.72 -0.43
C ASN A 150 6.13 -4.33 -0.04
N SER A 151 6.38 -4.12 1.25
CA SER A 151 6.95 -2.89 1.81
C SER A 151 8.33 -2.50 1.25
N LYS A 152 9.04 -3.44 0.60
CA LYS A 152 10.33 -3.23 -0.10
C LYS A 152 10.16 -2.87 -1.58
N GLY A 153 8.95 -3.00 -2.13
CA GLY A 153 8.67 -2.81 -3.55
C GLY A 153 8.95 -4.04 -4.44
N MET A 154 9.26 -5.19 -3.85
CA MET A 154 9.42 -6.46 -4.59
C MET A 154 8.04 -7.05 -4.90
N VAL A 155 7.90 -7.67 -6.08
CA VAL A 155 6.62 -8.21 -6.54
C VAL A 155 6.42 -9.61 -5.97
N VAL A 156 5.47 -9.74 -5.04
CA VAL A 156 5.11 -10.98 -4.35
C VAL A 156 4.19 -11.84 -5.21
N LYS A 157 3.12 -11.24 -5.76
CA LYS A 157 2.17 -11.91 -6.65
C LYS A 157 2.06 -11.10 -7.94
N LYS A 158 2.07 -11.77 -9.09
CA LYS A 158 1.75 -11.17 -10.40
C LYS A 158 0.83 -12.11 -11.17
N SER A 159 -0.26 -11.58 -11.72
CA SER A 159 -1.19 -12.37 -12.54
C SER A 159 -1.90 -11.48 -13.55
N ASP A 160 -1.99 -11.93 -14.81
CA ASP A 160 -2.96 -11.39 -15.76
C ASP A 160 -4.36 -11.95 -15.44
N ARG A 161 -5.36 -11.06 -15.41
CA ARG A 161 -6.77 -11.39 -15.15
C ARG A 161 -7.62 -10.76 -16.25
N LYS A 162 -8.55 -11.52 -16.84
CA LYS A 162 -9.60 -10.95 -17.69
C LYS A 162 -10.76 -10.51 -16.80
N ILE A 163 -11.13 -9.24 -16.87
CA ILE A 163 -12.14 -8.59 -16.02
C ILE A 163 -13.23 -8.02 -16.94
N LYS A 164 -14.52 -8.17 -16.56
CA LYS A 164 -15.68 -7.70 -17.34
C LYS A 164 -16.31 -6.38 -16.88
N THR A 165 -16.20 -6.10 -15.58
CA THR A 165 -16.86 -4.97 -14.89
C THR A 165 -16.12 -4.69 -13.59
N ALA A 166 -16.05 -5.72 -12.73
CA ALA A 166 -15.32 -5.73 -11.48
C ALA A 166 -14.67 -7.11 -11.29
N PHE A 167 -13.66 -7.14 -10.43
CA PHE A 167 -12.96 -8.35 -9.99
C PHE A 167 -12.75 -8.25 -8.47
N SER A 168 -12.80 -9.38 -7.75
CA SER A 168 -12.50 -9.45 -6.32
C SER A 168 -11.59 -10.65 -6.07
N GLU A 169 -10.51 -10.44 -5.32
CA GLU A 169 -9.53 -11.48 -4.97
C GLU A 169 -9.02 -11.23 -3.54
N ASN A 170 -8.57 -12.30 -2.89
CA ASN A 170 -8.01 -12.26 -1.54
C ASN A 170 -6.51 -12.59 -1.58
N PHE A 171 -5.72 -11.96 -0.70
CA PHE A 171 -4.28 -12.21 -0.53
C PHE A 171 -3.95 -12.35 0.95
N GLU A 172 -3.16 -13.35 1.34
CA GLU A 172 -2.74 -13.58 2.73
C GLU A 172 -1.34 -13.00 2.97
N ILE A 173 -1.22 -12.08 3.92
CA ILE A 173 0.06 -11.46 4.29
C ILE A 173 0.89 -12.46 5.10
N PRO A 174 2.20 -12.62 4.84
CA PRO A 174 3.07 -13.45 5.68
C PRO A 174 3.07 -13.05 7.16
N ASP A 175 3.11 -14.05 8.03
CA ASP A 175 3.40 -13.96 9.46
C ASP A 175 4.67 -13.14 9.79
N ILE A 176 5.68 -13.26 8.93
CA ILE A 176 6.99 -12.59 9.04
C ILE A 176 7.06 -11.21 8.35
N ALA A 177 5.94 -10.68 7.82
CA ALA A 177 5.96 -9.46 7.00
C ALA A 177 6.45 -8.24 7.81
N GLU A 178 7.52 -7.60 7.36
CA GLU A 178 8.05 -6.40 8.01
C GLU A 178 7.04 -5.23 7.95
N PRO A 179 6.81 -4.52 9.08
CA PRO A 179 5.89 -3.38 9.11
C PRO A 179 6.21 -2.30 8.07
N GLY A 180 5.22 -1.89 7.31
CA GLY A 180 5.37 -0.88 6.25
C GLY A 180 4.26 -0.88 5.20
N THR A 181 4.45 -0.05 4.17
CA THR A 181 3.41 0.21 3.15
C THR A 181 3.52 -0.73 1.95
N TRP A 182 2.60 -1.70 1.88
CA TRP A 182 2.39 -2.59 0.74
C TRP A 182 1.58 -1.89 -0.36
N LYS A 183 1.71 -2.34 -1.61
CA LYS A 183 1.07 -1.68 -2.78
C LYS A 183 0.49 -2.67 -3.77
N ILE A 184 -0.81 -2.56 -4.07
CA ILE A 184 -1.44 -3.29 -5.18
C ILE A 184 -1.36 -2.40 -6.41
N LYS A 185 -0.62 -2.83 -7.44
CA LYS A 185 -0.54 -2.20 -8.75
C LYS A 185 -1.43 -2.94 -9.76
N ALA A 186 -2.11 -2.19 -10.62
CA ALA A 186 -2.83 -2.74 -11.76
C ALA A 186 -2.64 -1.87 -13.00
N TRP A 187 -2.57 -2.49 -14.18
CA TRP A 187 -2.55 -1.83 -15.48
C TRP A 187 -3.18 -2.71 -16.55
N PHE A 188 -3.78 -2.11 -17.57
CA PHE A 188 -4.27 -2.84 -18.74
C PHE A 188 -3.11 -3.52 -19.48
N HIS A 189 -3.27 -4.80 -19.81
CA HIS A 189 -2.25 -5.61 -20.46
C HIS A 189 -1.86 -4.97 -21.82
N GLN A 190 -0.56 -4.76 -22.06
CA GLN A 190 0.02 -3.99 -23.19
C GLN A 190 -0.20 -2.44 -23.17
N TYR A 191 -0.80 -1.86 -22.12
CA TYR A 191 -1.08 -0.42 -21.98
C TYR A 191 -0.52 0.17 -20.67
N GLU A 192 0.79 0.03 -20.47
CA GLU A 192 1.50 0.31 -19.20
C GLU A 192 1.40 1.77 -18.69
N MET A 193 1.11 2.74 -19.55
CA MET A 193 0.85 4.14 -19.13
C MET A 193 -0.44 4.31 -18.30
N SER A 194 -1.26 3.26 -18.21
CA SER A 194 -2.51 3.22 -17.43
C SER A 194 -2.31 2.62 -16.03
N ASN A 195 -1.08 2.65 -15.50
CA ASN A 195 -0.79 2.07 -14.18
C ASN A 195 -1.41 2.87 -13.03
N VAL A 196 -2.03 2.16 -12.10
CA VAL A 196 -2.63 2.68 -10.88
C VAL A 196 -2.14 1.84 -9.70
N SER A 197 -1.96 2.48 -8.54
CA SER A 197 -1.60 1.80 -7.29
C SER A 197 -2.49 2.21 -6.13
N ALA A 198 -3.06 1.22 -5.43
CA ALA A 198 -3.56 1.39 -4.07
C ALA A 198 -2.47 0.97 -3.08
N GLU A 199 -2.44 1.61 -1.91
CA GLU A 199 -1.46 1.37 -0.86
C GLU A 199 -2.17 0.94 0.43
N PHE A 200 -1.59 0.04 1.20
CA PHE A 200 -2.09 -0.37 2.52
C PHE A 200 -0.94 -0.59 3.50
N GLU A 201 -1.21 -0.40 4.79
CA GLU A 201 -0.21 -0.53 5.84
C GLU A 201 -0.26 -1.92 6.48
N VAL A 202 0.89 -2.58 6.64
CA VAL A 202 1.01 -3.80 7.44
C VAL A 202 1.75 -3.47 8.73
N LYS A 203 1.19 -3.83 9.89
CA LYS A 203 1.81 -3.78 11.23
C LYS A 203 0.96 -4.53 12.24
N ASN A 204 1.55 -4.94 13.37
CA ASN A 204 0.77 -5.39 14.52
C ASN A 204 -0.03 -4.20 15.08
N TYR A 205 -1.34 -4.38 15.27
CA TYR A 205 -2.23 -3.42 15.92
C TYR A 205 -3.35 -4.17 16.66
N GLU A 206 -3.98 -3.49 17.60
CA GLU A 206 -5.26 -3.85 18.20
C GLU A 206 -6.29 -2.78 17.82
N LEU A 207 -7.58 -3.13 17.74
CA LEU A 207 -8.61 -2.12 17.53
C LEU A 207 -8.73 -1.23 18.78
N PRO A 208 -8.60 0.11 18.66
CA PRO A 208 -8.77 1.00 19.80
C PRO A 208 -10.24 1.02 20.22
N SER A 209 -10.53 0.92 21.51
CA SER A 209 -11.93 0.97 21.94
C SER A 209 -12.52 2.38 21.91
N PHE A 210 -11.67 3.42 21.85
CA PHE A 210 -12.07 4.83 21.74
C PHE A 210 -11.24 5.67 20.75
N GLU A 211 -11.92 6.57 20.04
CA GLU A 211 -11.34 7.68 19.28
C GLU A 211 -11.03 8.83 20.25
N VAL A 212 -9.86 9.46 20.10
CA VAL A 212 -9.56 10.77 20.68
C VAL A 212 -9.54 11.77 19.52
N LYS A 213 -10.17 12.92 19.69
CA LYS A 213 -10.17 14.03 18.73
C LYS A 213 -9.66 15.29 19.41
N LEU A 214 -8.81 16.00 18.69
CA LEU A 214 -8.24 17.29 19.11
C LEU A 214 -8.89 18.38 18.25
N ILE A 215 -9.85 19.10 18.84
CA ILE A 215 -10.72 20.06 18.15
C ILE A 215 -10.28 21.48 18.55
N PRO A 216 -9.42 22.16 17.77
CA PRO A 216 -8.99 23.51 18.10
C PRO A 216 -10.10 24.53 17.81
N LEU A 217 -10.25 25.54 18.67
CA LEU A 217 -11.26 26.60 18.46
C LEU A 217 -10.98 27.45 17.21
N GLN A 218 -9.73 27.46 16.73
CA GLN A 218 -9.29 28.06 15.47
C GLN A 218 -8.33 27.07 14.78
N PRO A 219 -8.44 26.78 13.47
CA PRO A 219 -7.56 25.83 12.78
C PRO A 219 -6.11 26.34 12.60
N TYR A 220 -5.77 27.48 13.21
CA TYR A 220 -4.49 28.18 13.12
C TYR A 220 -4.15 28.80 14.49
N TYR A 221 -2.88 29.14 14.69
CA TYR A 221 -2.41 29.93 15.83
C TYR A 221 -2.12 31.35 15.33
N HIS A 222 -3.01 32.29 15.61
CA HIS A 222 -2.81 33.69 15.25
C HIS A 222 -1.82 34.35 16.20
N ILE A 223 -0.77 34.96 15.65
CA ILE A 223 0.44 35.44 16.36
C ILE A 223 0.14 36.46 17.47
N ARG A 224 -1.00 37.17 17.41
CA ARG A 224 -1.42 38.15 18.43
C ARG A 224 -2.40 37.59 19.49
N ASN A 225 -2.73 36.31 19.46
CA ASN A 225 -3.60 35.72 20.49
C ASN A 225 -2.80 35.52 21.80
N GLU A 226 -3.40 35.82 22.95
CA GLU A 226 -2.79 35.60 24.28
C GLU A 226 -2.72 34.11 24.66
N ASN A 227 -3.57 33.29 24.04
CA ASN A 227 -3.60 31.85 24.20
C ASN A 227 -4.11 31.13 22.94
N PHE A 228 -3.90 29.82 22.92
CA PHE A 228 -4.48 28.88 21.97
C PHE A 228 -5.26 27.82 22.75
N VAL A 229 -6.52 27.58 22.36
CA VAL A 229 -7.45 26.71 23.07
C VAL A 229 -7.97 25.62 22.13
N PHE A 230 -7.97 24.39 22.63
CA PHE A 230 -8.57 23.25 21.94
C PHE A 230 -9.33 22.35 22.93
N ASP A 231 -10.39 21.74 22.43
CA ASP A 231 -11.16 20.75 23.15
C ASP A 231 -10.69 19.35 22.76
N ILE A 232 -10.49 18.50 23.78
CA ILE A 232 -10.29 17.06 23.63
C ILE A 232 -11.67 16.41 23.70
N GLU A 233 -12.07 15.72 22.63
CA GLU A 233 -13.24 14.84 22.64
C GLU A 233 -12.78 13.38 22.54
N ALA A 234 -13.05 12.58 23.58
CA ALA A 234 -12.68 11.18 23.66
C ALA A 234 -13.94 10.30 23.82
N LYS A 235 -14.21 9.45 22.83
CA LYS A 235 -15.45 8.67 22.69
C LYS A 235 -15.16 7.26 22.23
N HIS A 236 -15.89 6.28 22.75
CA HIS A 236 -15.79 4.90 22.29
C HIS A 236 -16.17 4.76 20.79
N SER A 237 -15.83 3.64 20.16
CA SER A 237 -16.17 3.36 18.74
C SER A 237 -17.67 3.45 18.44
N TYR A 238 -18.52 3.16 19.43
CA TYR A 238 -19.98 3.29 19.44
C TYR A 238 -20.50 4.65 19.95
N GLY A 239 -19.63 5.67 20.07
CA GLY A 239 -19.99 7.08 20.20
C GLY A 239 -20.24 7.66 21.60
N LYS A 240 -20.45 6.83 22.64
CA LYS A 240 -20.57 7.30 24.03
C LYS A 240 -19.22 7.87 24.53
N GLY A 241 -19.24 8.90 25.37
CA GLY A 241 -18.04 9.58 25.89
C GLY A 241 -17.36 8.83 27.04
N ILE A 242 -16.02 8.85 27.08
CA ILE A 242 -15.24 8.14 28.12
C ILE A 242 -15.13 8.94 29.43
N GLN A 243 -14.76 8.27 30.52
CA GLN A 243 -14.24 8.91 31.73
C GLN A 243 -12.75 8.59 31.86
N GLY A 244 -11.90 9.59 32.15
CA GLY A 244 -10.45 9.40 32.00
C GLY A 244 -9.56 10.55 32.45
N VAL A 245 -8.27 10.45 32.12
CA VAL A 245 -7.22 11.45 32.34
C VAL A 245 -6.43 11.64 31.05
N SER A 246 -6.23 12.88 30.61
CA SER A 246 -5.38 13.22 29.46
C SER A 246 -4.11 13.94 29.88
N TYR A 247 -2.98 13.51 29.30
CA TYR A 247 -1.68 14.15 29.41
C TYR A 247 -1.34 14.83 28.08
N VAL A 248 -1.13 16.14 28.10
CA VAL A 248 -0.87 16.95 26.91
C VAL A 248 0.60 17.32 26.86
N ARG A 249 1.25 17.07 25.71
CA ARG A 249 2.62 17.50 25.40
C ARG A 249 2.58 18.49 24.24
N PHE A 250 3.31 19.59 24.35
CA PHE A 250 3.42 20.60 23.29
C PHE A 250 4.77 20.56 22.58
N GLY A 251 4.78 21.04 21.35
CA GLY A 251 5.96 21.18 20.52
C GLY A 251 5.74 22.15 19.36
N ILE A 252 6.77 22.32 18.53
CA ILE A 252 6.70 23.05 17.27
C ILE A 252 7.25 22.17 16.16
N ILE A 253 6.66 22.27 14.97
CA ILE A 253 7.18 21.72 13.72
C ILE A 253 7.81 22.87 12.92
N ASP A 254 9.09 22.76 12.59
CA ASP A 254 9.76 23.73 11.72
C ASP A 254 9.42 23.53 10.23
N GLU A 255 9.87 24.46 9.38
CA GLU A 255 9.64 24.44 7.92
C GLU A 255 10.18 23.17 7.22
N ASN A 256 10.95 22.32 7.92
CA ASN A 256 11.50 21.06 7.42
C ASN A 256 10.77 19.83 8.03
N GLU A 257 9.52 20.03 8.50
CA GLU A 257 8.66 19.02 9.14
C GLU A 257 9.22 18.41 10.45
N LYS A 258 10.26 19.02 11.02
CA LYS A 258 10.93 18.47 12.21
C LYS A 258 10.18 18.86 13.50
N LYS A 259 9.50 17.89 14.09
CA LYS A 259 8.90 17.97 15.44
C LYS A 259 9.97 18.26 16.51
N VAL A 260 9.77 19.31 17.30
CA VAL A 260 10.56 19.65 18.49
C VAL A 260 9.63 19.81 19.68
N PHE A 261 9.66 18.87 20.64
CA PHE A 261 8.92 18.97 21.89
C PHE A 261 9.48 20.08 22.80
N LEU A 262 8.59 20.72 23.57
CA LEU A 262 8.91 21.80 24.50
C LEU A 262 8.65 21.33 25.96
N PRO A 263 9.68 20.79 26.64
CA PRO A 263 9.52 20.30 28.02
C PRO A 263 9.31 21.46 29.00
N GLY A 264 8.48 21.24 30.01
CA GLY A 264 7.98 22.28 30.92
C GLY A 264 6.73 23.02 30.41
N LEU A 265 6.05 22.46 29.40
CA LEU A 265 4.70 22.86 28.97
C LEU A 265 3.66 21.74 29.16
N GLU A 266 4.05 20.57 29.67
CA GLU A 266 3.14 19.44 29.86
C GLU A 266 1.97 19.78 30.79
N GLN A 267 0.75 19.39 30.40
CA GLN A 267 -0.47 19.59 31.19
C GLN A 267 -1.15 18.24 31.45
N GLN A 268 -1.88 18.13 32.56
CA GLN A 268 -2.72 16.99 32.90
C GLN A 268 -4.13 17.51 33.20
N LEU A 269 -5.15 16.84 32.64
CA LEU A 269 -6.56 17.14 32.89
C LEU A 269 -7.38 15.86 33.05
N SER A 270 -8.51 15.94 33.74
CA SER A 270 -9.54 14.91 33.72
C SER A 270 -10.46 15.08 32.49
N ILE A 271 -10.95 13.96 31.98
CA ILE A 271 -11.97 13.87 30.93
C ILE A 271 -13.27 13.39 31.58
N GLN A 272 -14.33 14.18 31.43
CA GLN A 272 -15.67 13.86 31.94
C GLN A 272 -16.65 13.83 30.77
N ASN A 273 -17.49 12.79 30.70
CA ASN A 273 -18.45 12.55 29.60
C ASN A 273 -17.81 12.70 28.20
N GLY A 274 -16.57 12.23 28.06
CA GLY A 274 -15.78 12.29 26.84
C GLY A 274 -15.27 13.67 26.44
N LYS A 275 -15.25 14.67 27.33
CA LYS A 275 -14.77 16.03 27.02
C LYS A 275 -13.77 16.57 28.05
N GLY A 276 -12.84 17.39 27.56
CA GLY A 276 -11.95 18.24 28.34
C GLY A 276 -11.45 19.42 27.50
N ARG A 277 -11.06 20.53 28.14
CA ARG A 277 -10.57 21.75 27.47
C ARG A 277 -9.14 22.05 27.88
N VAL A 278 -8.31 22.45 26.92
CA VAL A 278 -6.88 22.72 27.10
C VAL A 278 -6.55 24.13 26.63
N THR A 279 -5.75 24.86 27.42
CA THR A 279 -5.33 26.23 27.12
C THR A 279 -3.80 26.33 27.15
N LEU A 280 -3.19 26.69 26.03
CA LEU A 280 -1.77 27.01 25.92
C LEU A 280 -1.60 28.54 25.89
N ASN A 281 -0.97 29.10 26.92
CA ASN A 281 -0.75 30.55 27.03
C ASN A 281 0.51 30.98 26.24
N THR A 282 0.37 31.99 25.38
CA THR A 282 1.44 32.52 24.52
C THR A 282 2.67 33.00 25.32
N PRO A 283 2.56 33.73 26.45
CA PRO A 283 3.74 34.18 27.20
C PRO A 283 4.57 33.01 27.76
N LEU A 284 3.92 31.91 28.15
CA LEU A 284 4.59 30.71 28.64
C LEU A 284 5.31 29.96 27.51
N LEU A 285 4.71 29.94 26.31
CA LEU A 285 5.31 29.39 25.09
C LEU A 285 6.57 30.19 24.69
N GLU A 286 6.50 31.52 24.68
CA GLU A 286 7.65 32.39 24.40
C GLU A 286 8.77 32.23 25.43
N GLU A 287 8.44 32.12 26.73
CA GLU A 287 9.42 31.90 27.80
C GLU A 287 10.22 30.60 27.61
N LYS A 288 9.56 29.48 27.28
CA LYS A 288 10.26 28.20 27.04
C LYS A 288 11.05 28.19 25.74
N LEU A 289 10.58 28.90 24.71
CA LEU A 289 11.25 29.01 23.41
C LEU A 289 12.42 30.00 23.40
N ARG A 290 12.42 30.99 24.29
CA ARG A 290 13.34 32.15 24.29
C ARG A 290 13.34 32.90 22.95
N LYS A 291 12.16 32.98 22.33
CA LYS A 291 11.88 33.63 21.05
C LYS A 291 10.49 34.23 21.09
N SER A 292 10.29 35.35 20.38
CA SER A 292 8.95 35.88 20.17
C SER A 292 8.16 34.99 19.20
N ILE A 293 6.85 34.84 19.45
CA ILE A 293 5.90 34.12 18.58
C ILE A 293 5.85 34.71 17.16
N SER A 294 6.17 36.00 16.99
CA SER A 294 6.33 36.64 15.67
C SER A 294 7.41 35.99 14.79
N THR A 295 8.40 35.30 15.39
CA THR A 295 9.46 34.57 14.67
C THR A 295 9.08 33.13 14.27
N LEU A 296 7.83 32.73 14.51
CA LEU A 296 7.29 31.40 14.20
C LEU A 296 6.34 31.41 13.00
N GLU A 297 6.13 32.54 12.34
CA GLU A 297 5.32 32.61 11.12
C GLU A 297 5.78 31.54 10.10
N GLY A 298 4.83 30.71 9.62
CA GLY A 298 5.14 29.60 8.72
C GLY A 298 5.31 28.23 9.40
N PHE A 299 5.70 28.21 10.68
CA PHE A 299 5.85 26.99 11.49
C PHE A 299 4.47 26.44 11.89
N HIS A 300 4.42 25.23 12.44
CA HIS A 300 3.18 24.64 12.98
C HIS A 300 3.30 24.34 14.47
N LEU A 301 2.22 24.55 15.23
CA LEU A 301 2.07 24.02 16.58
C LEU A 301 1.92 22.51 16.49
N TYR A 302 2.64 21.80 17.35
CA TYR A 302 2.49 20.37 17.55
C TYR A 302 1.91 20.10 18.94
N VAL A 303 0.90 19.24 19.01
CA VAL A 303 0.33 18.75 20.26
C VAL A 303 0.26 17.23 20.19
N ALA A 304 0.68 16.55 21.25
CA ALA A 304 0.51 15.10 21.40
C ALA A 304 -0.20 14.82 22.72
N VAL A 305 -1.40 14.25 22.65
CA VAL A 305 -2.29 14.01 23.79
C VAL A 305 -2.38 12.52 24.06
N THR A 306 -2.04 12.11 25.27
CA THR A 306 -2.09 10.73 25.75
C THR A 306 -3.25 10.61 26.74
N THR A 307 -4.37 10.03 26.31
CA THR A 307 -5.59 9.87 27.13
C THR A 307 -5.69 8.45 27.67
N VAL A 308 -5.99 8.31 28.96
CA VAL A 308 -6.18 7.03 29.65
C VAL A 308 -7.60 6.97 30.18
N GLU A 309 -8.34 5.91 29.85
CA GLU A 309 -9.67 5.65 30.40
C GLU A 309 -9.54 5.06 31.82
N THR A 310 -10.28 5.56 32.80
CA THR A 310 -10.17 5.10 34.20
C THR A 310 -10.72 3.70 34.43
N ALA A 311 -11.79 3.32 33.71
CA ALA A 311 -12.44 2.03 33.91
C ALA A 311 -11.68 0.89 33.23
N SER A 312 -11.45 0.96 31.91
CA SER A 312 -10.66 -0.06 31.20
C SER A 312 -9.16 -0.03 31.55
N GLY A 313 -8.56 1.16 31.72
CA GLY A 313 -7.11 1.35 31.80
C GLY A 313 -6.42 1.43 30.43
N GLU A 314 -7.17 1.42 29.32
CA GLU A 314 -6.61 1.63 27.97
C GLU A 314 -6.06 3.05 27.83
N MET A 315 -4.88 3.16 27.20
CA MET A 315 -4.25 4.43 26.84
C MET A 315 -4.22 4.64 25.32
N ARG A 316 -4.53 5.85 24.88
CA ARG A 316 -4.55 6.26 23.47
C ARG A 316 -3.74 7.54 23.28
N GLU A 317 -2.79 7.54 22.35
CA GLU A 317 -2.13 8.76 21.89
C GLU A 317 -2.78 9.28 20.60
N GLU A 318 -2.94 10.60 20.49
CA GLU A 318 -3.39 11.31 19.29
C GLU A 318 -2.56 12.59 19.09
N GLU A 319 -2.35 13.00 17.83
CA GLU A 319 -1.47 14.12 17.46
C GLU A 319 -2.21 15.21 16.66
N LEU A 320 -2.01 16.48 17.04
CA LEU A 320 -2.42 17.65 16.27
C LEU A 320 -1.17 18.31 15.67
N SER A 321 -1.09 18.37 14.34
CA SER A 321 0.12 18.82 13.61
C SER A 321 -0.15 19.81 12.48
N ASN A 322 -1.41 20.15 12.22
CA ASN A 322 -1.86 21.00 11.11
C ASN A 322 -2.06 22.48 11.50
N VAL A 323 -2.00 22.82 12.79
CA VAL A 323 -2.24 24.18 13.30
C VAL A 323 -1.03 25.06 12.96
N LYS A 324 -1.19 25.97 11.99
CA LYS A 324 -0.09 26.84 11.51
C LYS A 324 -0.03 28.16 12.29
N PHE A 325 1.17 28.66 12.58
CA PHE A 325 1.40 30.01 13.12
C PHE A 325 1.31 31.06 12.01
N VAL A 326 0.44 32.07 12.17
CA VAL A 326 0.04 33.01 11.11
C VAL A 326 -0.22 34.45 11.60
N LYS A 327 -0.02 35.43 10.71
CA LYS A 327 -0.45 36.83 10.89
C LYS A 327 -1.91 37.09 10.52
N SER A 328 -2.41 36.47 9.45
CA SER A 328 -3.81 36.56 9.01
C SER A 328 -4.42 35.15 8.91
N PRO A 329 -5.71 34.97 9.24
CA PRO A 329 -6.41 33.69 9.07
C PRO A 329 -6.71 33.32 7.61
N TYR A 330 -6.53 34.26 6.67
CA TYR A 330 -6.88 34.10 5.26
C TYR A 330 -5.65 33.98 4.36
N VAL A 331 -5.80 33.21 3.29
CA VAL A 331 -4.86 33.11 2.17
C VAL A 331 -5.56 33.63 0.92
N VAL A 332 -4.92 34.58 0.24
CA VAL A 332 -5.38 35.14 -1.04
C VAL A 332 -4.50 34.55 -2.15
N ASP A 333 -5.09 33.90 -3.14
CA ASP A 333 -4.41 33.37 -4.32
C ASP A 333 -5.01 33.96 -5.60
N LEU A 334 -4.16 34.18 -6.60
CA LEU A 334 -4.50 34.74 -7.91
C LEU A 334 -4.33 33.73 -9.05
N SER A 335 -4.06 32.45 -8.74
CA SER A 335 -3.84 31.36 -9.72
C SER A 335 -4.96 31.19 -10.76
N ASN A 336 -6.20 31.56 -10.41
CA ASN A 336 -7.37 31.54 -11.29
C ASN A 336 -7.43 32.71 -12.30
N THR A 337 -6.52 33.68 -12.21
CA THR A 337 -6.43 34.81 -13.15
C THR A 337 -5.67 34.42 -14.42
N LYS A 338 -6.16 34.85 -15.59
CA LYS A 338 -5.45 34.64 -16.88
C LYS A 338 -4.06 35.28 -16.85
N LYS A 339 -3.04 34.57 -17.36
CA LYS A 339 -1.66 35.09 -17.48
C LYS A 339 -1.50 36.12 -18.61
N TYR A 340 -2.42 36.14 -19.56
CA TYR A 340 -2.39 37.04 -20.70
C TYR A 340 -3.66 37.89 -20.74
N PHE A 341 -3.49 39.19 -20.98
CA PHE A 341 -4.60 40.15 -21.05
C PHE A 341 -4.77 40.69 -22.48
N VAL A 342 -6.01 41.04 -22.81
CA VAL A 342 -6.37 41.69 -24.08
C VAL A 342 -6.34 43.21 -23.88
N PRO A 343 -5.51 43.95 -24.63
CA PRO A 343 -5.41 45.41 -24.50
C PRO A 343 -6.69 46.08 -25.04
N GLY A 344 -7.19 47.08 -24.32
CA GLY A 344 -8.45 47.76 -24.66
C GLY A 344 -9.72 47.01 -24.24
N ALA A 345 -9.60 45.78 -23.74
CA ALA A 345 -10.73 45.02 -23.21
C ALA A 345 -10.84 45.14 -21.68
N PRO A 346 -12.03 44.90 -21.11
CA PRO A 346 -12.16 44.58 -19.69
C PRO A 346 -11.42 43.28 -19.37
N PHE A 347 -10.56 43.29 -18.36
CA PHE A 347 -9.79 42.15 -17.89
C PHE A 347 -10.26 41.72 -16.50
N SER A 348 -10.62 40.45 -16.34
CA SER A 348 -11.07 39.88 -15.06
C SER A 348 -9.91 39.30 -14.26
N VAL A 349 -9.53 39.97 -13.17
CA VAL A 349 -8.70 39.40 -12.11
C VAL A 349 -9.60 38.54 -11.23
N VAL A 350 -9.30 37.26 -11.09
CA VAL A 350 -10.03 36.34 -10.21
C VAL A 350 -9.14 36.01 -9.03
N ALA A 351 -9.45 36.59 -7.87
CA ALA A 351 -8.88 36.19 -6.60
C ALA A 351 -9.70 35.04 -6.00
N SER A 352 -9.01 34.06 -5.42
CA SER A 352 -9.58 33.08 -4.50
C SER A 352 -9.13 33.41 -3.09
N VAL A 353 -10.04 33.30 -2.13
CA VAL A 353 -9.80 33.51 -0.71
C VAL A 353 -10.17 32.25 0.04
N THR A 354 -9.19 31.61 0.67
CA THR A 354 -9.42 30.47 1.56
C THR A 354 -9.00 30.80 2.98
N LEU A 355 -9.58 30.08 3.94
CA LEU A 355 -8.97 29.89 5.24
C LEU A 355 -7.72 29.00 5.09
N ILE A 356 -6.90 28.94 6.15
CA ILE A 356 -5.63 28.18 6.18
C ILE A 356 -5.82 26.66 6.05
N ASP A 357 -7.02 26.15 6.38
CA ASP A 357 -7.42 24.76 6.15
C ASP A 357 -7.81 24.46 4.69
N GLY A 358 -7.83 25.47 3.82
CA GLY A 358 -8.23 25.38 2.42
C GLY A 358 -9.73 25.50 2.17
N SER A 359 -10.56 25.76 3.20
CA SER A 359 -11.99 26.02 3.03
C SER A 359 -12.26 27.44 2.48
N PRO A 360 -13.32 27.65 1.67
CA PRO A 360 -13.59 28.94 1.04
C PRO A 360 -14.05 30.00 2.06
N ALA A 361 -13.41 31.16 2.06
CA ALA A 361 -13.76 32.28 2.94
C ALA A 361 -14.77 33.21 2.26
N ALA A 362 -16.06 33.03 2.54
CA ALA A 362 -17.14 33.85 1.97
C ALA A 362 -17.33 35.22 2.65
N SER A 363 -17.86 36.20 1.91
CA SER A 363 -18.16 37.56 2.37
C SER A 363 -16.98 38.36 2.95
N LEU A 364 -15.74 38.02 2.59
CA LEU A 364 -14.56 38.80 2.96
C LEU A 364 -14.31 39.93 1.94
N PRO A 365 -14.09 41.19 2.37
CA PRO A 365 -13.64 42.24 1.46
C PRO A 365 -12.18 42.02 1.07
N VAL A 366 -11.90 42.01 -0.22
CA VAL A 366 -10.54 42.05 -0.79
C VAL A 366 -10.46 43.23 -1.76
N THR A 367 -9.33 43.90 -1.77
CA THR A 367 -9.00 44.95 -2.74
C THR A 367 -8.03 44.37 -3.76
N ALA A 368 -8.37 44.47 -5.04
CA ALA A 368 -7.44 44.22 -6.13
C ALA A 368 -6.81 45.54 -6.58
N THR A 369 -5.51 45.50 -6.83
CA THR A 369 -4.67 46.58 -7.35
C THR A 369 -4.08 46.17 -8.70
N VAL A 370 -4.27 46.99 -9.72
CA VAL A 370 -3.67 46.80 -11.05
C VAL A 370 -2.79 48.01 -11.36
N THR A 371 -1.48 47.77 -11.39
CA THR A 371 -0.45 48.79 -11.64
C THR A 371 0.10 48.62 -13.06
N LEU A 372 0.17 49.74 -13.80
CA LEU A 372 0.78 49.81 -15.13
C LEU A 372 2.05 50.68 -15.08
N PRO A 373 3.10 50.36 -15.85
CA PRO A 373 4.28 51.22 -15.95
C PRO A 373 3.90 52.64 -16.38
N GLY A 374 4.25 53.64 -15.55
CA GLY A 374 4.04 55.06 -15.84
C GLY A 374 2.60 55.58 -15.68
N LYS A 375 1.66 54.81 -15.11
CA LYS A 375 0.28 55.27 -14.84
C LYS A 375 -0.11 55.05 -13.38
N LEU A 376 -1.13 55.78 -12.92
CA LEU A 376 -1.71 55.59 -11.58
C LEU A 376 -2.30 54.18 -11.42
N PRO A 377 -2.14 53.53 -10.25
CA PRO A 377 -2.67 52.19 -10.00
C PRO A 377 -4.20 52.22 -9.84
N MET A 378 -4.87 51.26 -10.47
CA MET A 378 -6.33 51.11 -10.35
C MET A 378 -6.64 50.21 -9.15
N LYS A 379 -7.49 50.68 -8.23
CA LYS A 379 -8.02 49.88 -7.10
C LYS A 379 -9.50 49.56 -7.31
N LYS A 380 -9.93 48.33 -7.01
CA LYS A 380 -11.35 47.94 -6.85
C LYS A 380 -11.47 47.00 -5.64
N THR A 381 -12.52 47.15 -4.84
CA THR A 381 -12.77 46.34 -3.63
C THR A 381 -14.12 45.63 -3.76
N ALA A 382 -14.17 44.34 -3.42
CA ALA A 382 -15.36 43.50 -3.55
C ALA A 382 -15.39 42.38 -2.49
N LEU A 383 -16.56 41.76 -2.30
CA LEU A 383 -16.79 40.68 -1.34
C LEU A 383 -16.71 39.30 -2.02
N SER A 384 -16.17 38.29 -1.34
CA SER A 384 -16.16 36.90 -1.83
C SER A 384 -17.52 36.23 -1.86
N ASN A 385 -17.74 35.43 -2.90
CA ASN A 385 -18.89 34.56 -3.03
C ASN A 385 -18.82 33.36 -2.06
N LYS A 386 -19.80 32.45 -2.11
CA LYS A 386 -19.84 31.23 -1.27
C LYS A 386 -18.64 30.28 -1.46
N GLU A 387 -17.89 30.46 -2.53
CA GLU A 387 -16.77 29.61 -2.99
C GLU A 387 -15.42 30.31 -2.76
N GLY A 388 -15.41 31.46 -2.07
CA GLY A 388 -14.22 32.25 -1.80
C GLY A 388 -13.72 33.05 -3.01
N LEU A 389 -14.40 32.98 -4.16
CA LEU A 389 -13.99 33.64 -5.40
C LEU A 389 -14.46 35.10 -5.45
N ILE A 390 -13.60 35.97 -5.99
CA ILE A 390 -13.85 37.40 -6.24
C ILE A 390 -13.37 37.76 -7.64
N PRO A 391 -14.28 37.94 -8.62
CA PRO A 391 -13.95 38.49 -9.93
C PRO A 391 -13.96 40.02 -9.92
N PHE A 392 -12.79 40.63 -10.13
CA PHE A 392 -12.61 42.07 -10.32
C PHE A 392 -12.36 42.37 -11.81
N THR A 393 -13.33 43.00 -12.49
CA THR A 393 -13.12 43.47 -13.87
C THR A 393 -12.46 44.84 -13.88
N PHE A 394 -11.33 44.99 -14.58
CA PHE A 394 -10.61 46.25 -14.79
C PHE A 394 -10.55 46.62 -16.27
N ASP A 395 -10.79 47.89 -16.59
CA ASP A 395 -10.84 48.38 -17.96
C ASP A 395 -9.43 48.77 -18.41
N ILE A 396 -8.77 47.91 -19.21
CA ILE A 396 -7.33 48.03 -19.49
C ILE A 396 -7.05 48.92 -20.70
N PRO A 397 -6.22 49.99 -20.58
CA PRO A 397 -5.83 50.83 -21.71
C PRO A 397 -5.19 50.06 -22.89
N GLY A 398 -5.51 50.46 -24.13
CA GLY A 398 -5.02 49.80 -25.35
C GLY A 398 -3.50 49.89 -25.58
N ASP A 399 -2.81 50.79 -24.89
CA ASP A 399 -1.35 50.97 -24.91
C ASP A 399 -0.61 50.12 -23.85
N ALA A 400 -1.32 49.42 -22.96
CA ALA A 400 -0.73 48.60 -21.91
C ALA A 400 0.12 47.43 -22.47
N GLN A 401 1.30 47.19 -21.88
CA GLN A 401 2.21 46.10 -22.27
C GLN A 401 2.33 44.99 -21.21
N MET A 402 2.24 45.36 -19.92
CA MET A 402 2.30 44.44 -18.79
C MET A 402 1.44 45.01 -17.66
N LEU A 403 0.74 44.13 -16.94
CA LEU A 403 0.01 44.46 -15.72
C LEU A 403 0.72 43.80 -14.53
N GLN A 404 1.05 44.58 -13.50
CA GLN A 404 1.36 44.01 -12.19
C GLN A 404 0.07 44.04 -11.37
N ILE A 405 -0.41 42.85 -11.02
CA ILE A 405 -1.68 42.64 -10.32
C ILE A 405 -1.35 42.21 -8.90
N MET A 406 -2.03 42.79 -7.91
CA MET A 406 -1.89 42.47 -6.50
C MET A 406 -3.28 42.41 -5.85
N ALA A 407 -3.43 41.58 -4.82
CA ALA A 407 -4.67 41.47 -4.05
C ALA A 407 -4.36 41.42 -2.55
N GLU A 408 -5.10 42.22 -1.78
CA GLU A 408 -4.88 42.52 -0.35
C GLU A 408 -6.23 42.45 0.41
N GLU A 409 -6.28 41.95 1.66
CA GLU A 409 -7.52 42.00 2.47
C GLU A 409 -7.95 43.47 2.67
N GLY A 410 -9.20 43.79 2.34
CA GLY A 410 -9.73 45.16 2.25
C GLY A 410 -10.01 45.85 3.60
N LYS A 411 -9.23 45.58 4.64
CA LYS A 411 -9.29 46.27 5.94
C LYS A 411 -7.96 46.97 6.21
N GLU A 412 -8.02 48.19 6.75
CA GLU A 412 -6.85 48.99 7.13
C GLU A 412 -6.15 48.43 8.40
N LYS A 413 -5.58 47.23 8.29
CA LYS A 413 -4.66 46.64 9.26
C LYS A 413 -3.33 46.39 8.59
N LEU A 414 -2.24 46.82 9.25
CA LEU A 414 -0.87 46.91 8.73
C LEU A 414 -0.19 45.57 8.36
N GLU A 415 -0.92 44.45 8.32
CA GLU A 415 -0.42 43.09 8.10
C GLU A 415 -1.46 42.24 7.33
N SER A 416 -2.02 42.78 6.24
CA SER A 416 -2.89 42.04 5.32
C SER A 416 -2.12 40.98 4.52
N PRO A 417 -2.74 39.83 4.17
CA PRO A 417 -2.14 38.87 3.25
C PRO A 417 -2.14 39.46 1.82
N GLU A 418 -0.95 39.61 1.24
CA GLU A 418 -0.74 40.15 -0.11
C GLU A 418 -0.19 39.08 -1.05
N THR A 419 -0.86 38.89 -2.19
CA THR A 419 -0.37 38.07 -3.31
C THR A 419 -0.29 38.92 -4.56
N SER A 420 0.78 38.78 -5.35
CA SER A 420 0.93 39.47 -6.63
C SER A 420 1.35 38.54 -7.77
N ILE A 421 0.87 38.85 -8.98
CA ILE A 421 1.20 38.17 -10.23
C ILE A 421 1.51 39.21 -11.32
N ARG A 422 2.05 38.75 -12.45
CA ARG A 422 2.21 39.54 -13.66
C ARG A 422 1.35 38.95 -14.77
N ALA A 423 0.67 39.81 -15.52
CA ALA A 423 -0.02 39.45 -16.75
C ALA A 423 0.59 40.19 -17.93
N GLU A 424 0.78 39.49 -19.04
CA GLU A 424 1.45 39.98 -20.26
C GLU A 424 0.43 40.27 -21.36
N ARG A 425 0.75 41.19 -22.29
CA ARG A 425 -0.13 41.56 -23.39
C ARG A 425 -0.25 40.42 -24.41
N TYR A 426 -1.47 40.12 -24.86
CA TYR A 426 -1.71 39.29 -26.04
C TYR A 426 -1.02 39.90 -27.28
N GLN A 427 -0.25 39.09 -28.00
CA GLN A 427 0.49 39.50 -29.18
C GLN A 427 -0.36 39.23 -30.44
N SER A 428 -0.64 40.30 -31.18
CA SER A 428 -1.45 40.28 -32.41
C SER A 428 -0.77 41.18 -33.44
N ALA A 429 -0.45 40.64 -34.61
CA ALA A 429 0.29 41.36 -35.65
C ALA A 429 -0.55 42.45 -36.32
N SER A 430 -1.87 42.25 -36.39
CA SER A 430 -2.86 43.20 -36.90
C SER A 430 -3.42 44.17 -35.85
N LEU A 431 -3.12 43.94 -34.58
CA LEU A 431 -3.78 44.55 -33.42
C LEU A 431 -5.31 44.27 -33.36
N ASN A 432 -5.74 43.14 -33.91
CA ASN A 432 -7.08 42.55 -33.69
C ASN A 432 -7.07 41.59 -32.48
N TYR A 433 -8.13 41.57 -31.67
CA TYR A 433 -8.23 40.78 -30.45
C TYR A 433 -9.65 40.27 -30.16
N LEU A 434 -9.74 39.17 -29.40
CA LEU A 434 -10.97 38.62 -28.84
C LEU A 434 -10.81 38.46 -27.33
N SER A 435 -11.81 38.86 -26.54
CA SER A 435 -11.88 38.64 -25.09
C SER A 435 -13.20 37.95 -24.71
N ILE A 436 -13.11 36.83 -23.99
CA ILE A 436 -14.24 36.06 -23.49
C ILE A 436 -14.50 36.45 -22.02
N SER A 437 -15.71 36.89 -21.72
CA SER A 437 -16.17 37.21 -20.36
C SER A 437 -17.27 36.25 -19.91
N ILE A 438 -17.12 35.71 -18.69
CA ILE A 438 -18.08 34.81 -18.03
C ILE A 438 -18.37 35.28 -16.59
N PRO A 439 -19.51 34.92 -15.99
CA PRO A 439 -19.64 34.91 -14.55
C PRO A 439 -18.70 33.83 -13.98
N HIS A 440 -17.74 34.24 -13.15
CA HIS A 440 -16.75 33.32 -12.55
C HIS A 440 -17.36 32.65 -11.31
N THR A 441 -18.09 31.56 -11.54
CA THR A 441 -18.81 30.73 -10.55
C THR A 441 -18.78 29.27 -11.00
N VAL A 442 -18.72 28.30 -10.08
CA VAL A 442 -18.95 26.89 -10.44
C VAL A 442 -20.39 26.72 -10.95
N VAL A 443 -20.58 25.88 -11.97
CA VAL A 443 -21.89 25.61 -12.57
C VAL A 443 -22.35 24.17 -12.32
N ALA A 444 -23.65 23.95 -12.16
CA ALA A 444 -24.22 22.61 -12.02
C ALA A 444 -24.66 22.04 -13.38
N PRO A 445 -24.61 20.71 -13.58
CA PRO A 445 -25.23 20.07 -14.74
C PRO A 445 -26.73 20.41 -14.85
N GLY A 446 -27.15 20.97 -15.98
CA GLY A 446 -28.51 21.47 -16.21
C GLY A 446 -28.61 23.00 -16.30
N ASP A 447 -27.68 23.75 -15.68
CA ASP A 447 -27.63 25.21 -15.71
C ASP A 447 -27.37 25.76 -17.13
N THR A 448 -27.54 27.09 -17.28
CA THR A 448 -27.21 27.81 -18.52
C THR A 448 -26.19 28.92 -18.24
N LEU A 449 -24.96 28.71 -18.68
CA LEU A 449 -23.87 29.69 -18.56
C LEU A 449 -23.99 30.75 -19.66
N ARG A 450 -24.08 32.02 -19.27
CA ARG A 450 -24.04 33.17 -20.19
C ARG A 450 -22.58 33.58 -20.43
N ILE A 451 -22.13 33.48 -21.67
CA ILE A 451 -20.79 33.84 -22.14
C ILE A 451 -20.93 35.07 -23.04
N THR A 452 -20.06 36.06 -22.88
CA THR A 452 -20.02 37.28 -23.70
C THR A 452 -18.70 37.39 -24.45
N LEU A 453 -18.76 37.75 -25.73
CA LEU A 453 -17.62 37.89 -26.63
C LEU A 453 -17.36 39.36 -26.94
N ASN A 454 -16.14 39.84 -26.68
CA ASN A 454 -15.72 41.20 -26.96
C ASN A 454 -14.60 41.17 -28.02
N ASP A 455 -14.95 41.48 -29.26
CA ASP A 455 -13.99 41.77 -30.35
C ASP A 455 -13.46 43.20 -30.27
N ILE A 456 -12.18 43.36 -30.57
CA ILE A 456 -11.49 44.64 -30.71
C ILE A 456 -10.71 44.58 -32.02
N HIS A 457 -10.95 45.50 -32.93
CA HIS A 457 -10.37 45.51 -34.28
C HIS A 457 -10.16 46.95 -34.77
N GLN A 458 -9.19 47.17 -35.66
CA GLN A 458 -8.85 48.53 -36.11
C GLN A 458 -9.83 49.10 -37.13
N SER A 459 -10.01 50.43 -37.12
CA SER A 459 -10.77 51.17 -38.13
C SER A 459 -10.15 51.03 -39.52
N GLY A 460 -10.67 50.10 -40.33
CA GLY A 460 -10.13 49.73 -41.65
C GLY A 460 -9.79 48.24 -41.80
N SER A 461 -9.83 47.47 -40.72
CA SER A 461 -9.73 46.00 -40.76
C SER A 461 -10.95 45.33 -41.41
N GLY A 462 -10.79 44.08 -41.86
CA GLY A 462 -11.86 43.34 -42.54
C GLY A 462 -13.08 43.07 -41.66
N LYS A 463 -14.27 42.98 -42.26
CA LYS A 463 -15.52 42.68 -41.53
C LYS A 463 -15.50 41.25 -40.96
N ILE A 464 -15.85 41.11 -39.68
CA ILE A 464 -16.13 39.82 -39.04
C ILE A 464 -17.57 39.39 -39.38
N ASP A 465 -17.78 38.19 -39.93
CA ASP A 465 -19.13 37.66 -40.20
C ASP A 465 -19.68 36.76 -39.08
N TYR A 466 -18.82 35.93 -38.47
CA TYR A 466 -19.23 34.94 -37.46
C TYR A 466 -18.17 34.77 -36.37
N PHE A 467 -18.61 34.61 -35.13
CA PHE A 467 -17.82 34.00 -34.07
C PHE A 467 -18.05 32.48 -34.08
N TYR A 468 -16.97 31.73 -34.01
CA TYR A 468 -16.94 30.27 -33.94
C TYR A 468 -16.58 29.86 -32.51
N TYR A 469 -17.16 28.77 -32.00
CA TYR A 469 -16.84 28.28 -30.66
C TYR A 469 -16.80 26.76 -30.57
N MET A 470 -16.07 26.27 -29.57
CA MET A 470 -15.85 24.86 -29.27
C MET A 470 -15.83 24.63 -27.76
N VAL A 471 -16.50 23.58 -27.31
CA VAL A 471 -16.39 23.08 -25.92
C VAL A 471 -15.53 21.83 -25.91
N VAL A 472 -14.45 21.87 -25.13
CA VAL A 472 -13.52 20.74 -24.94
C VAL A 472 -13.62 20.27 -23.48
N ALA A 473 -13.90 18.98 -23.27
CA ALA A 473 -13.98 18.36 -21.95
C ALA A 473 -13.25 17.01 -21.97
N LYS A 474 -12.52 16.66 -20.90
CA LYS A 474 -11.72 15.41 -20.82
C LYS A 474 -10.83 15.18 -22.06
N GLY A 475 -10.24 16.27 -22.59
CA GLY A 475 -9.37 16.27 -23.77
C GLY A 475 -10.08 16.21 -25.13
N GLN A 476 -11.41 16.01 -25.19
CA GLN A 476 -12.16 15.87 -26.44
C GLN A 476 -13.10 17.04 -26.70
N ALA A 477 -13.27 17.43 -27.96
CA ALA A 477 -14.32 18.35 -28.38
C ALA A 477 -15.70 17.65 -28.31
N GLU A 478 -16.63 18.22 -27.55
CA GLU A 478 -17.99 17.69 -27.34
C GLU A 478 -19.09 18.59 -27.95
N LEU A 479 -18.80 19.87 -28.23
CA LEU A 479 -19.72 20.78 -28.93
C LEU A 479 -18.96 21.72 -29.86
N LEU A 480 -19.57 22.00 -31.02
CA LEU A 480 -19.18 23.06 -31.96
C LEU A 480 -20.37 23.98 -32.24
N GLY A 481 -20.09 25.23 -32.58
CA GLY A 481 -21.11 26.13 -33.13
C GLY A 481 -20.54 27.40 -33.75
N ARG A 482 -21.45 28.22 -34.29
CA ARG A 482 -21.19 29.61 -34.66
C ARG A 482 -22.37 30.50 -34.29
N ILE A 483 -22.10 31.79 -34.10
CA ILE A 483 -23.10 32.86 -34.06
C ILE A 483 -22.71 33.96 -35.05
N PRO A 484 -23.66 34.70 -35.65
CA PRO A 484 -23.35 35.89 -36.43
C PRO A 484 -22.67 36.95 -35.55
N SER A 485 -21.75 37.74 -36.10
CA SER A 485 -21.01 38.78 -35.37
C SER A 485 -21.88 39.88 -34.74
N SER A 486 -23.12 40.03 -35.21
CA SER A 486 -24.14 40.91 -34.61
C SER A 486 -24.65 40.43 -33.25
N ASN A 487 -24.49 39.14 -32.91
CA ASN A 487 -24.74 38.62 -31.58
C ASN A 487 -23.41 38.38 -30.85
N LYS A 488 -23.26 38.98 -29.67
CA LYS A 488 -22.07 38.86 -28.82
C LYS A 488 -22.31 37.98 -27.58
N ILE A 489 -23.46 37.32 -27.46
CA ILE A 489 -23.85 36.52 -26.28
C ILE A 489 -24.17 35.08 -26.68
N ILE A 490 -23.58 34.13 -25.94
CA ILE A 490 -23.83 32.69 -26.04
C ILE A 490 -24.42 32.22 -24.71
N ASN A 491 -25.54 31.50 -24.77
CA ASN A 491 -26.15 30.83 -23.63
C ASN A 491 -25.86 29.32 -23.75
N LEU A 492 -24.85 28.83 -23.04
CA LEU A 492 -24.38 27.45 -23.09
C LEU A 492 -25.08 26.62 -22.00
N LYS A 493 -25.86 25.61 -22.39
CA LYS A 493 -26.44 24.66 -21.43
C LYS A 493 -25.37 23.66 -20.97
N ILE A 494 -25.20 23.53 -19.65
CA ILE A 494 -24.25 22.64 -19.01
C ILE A 494 -24.81 21.22 -18.94
N THR A 495 -23.96 20.21 -19.13
CA THR A 495 -24.36 18.80 -19.22
C THR A 495 -23.43 17.88 -18.43
N GLU A 496 -23.91 16.70 -18.05
CA GLU A 496 -23.14 15.69 -17.29
C GLU A 496 -21.80 15.33 -17.97
N LYS A 497 -21.75 15.40 -19.31
CA LYS A 497 -20.51 15.18 -20.07
C LYS A 497 -19.40 16.20 -19.78
N MET A 498 -19.73 17.40 -19.32
CA MET A 498 -18.79 18.47 -18.99
C MET A 498 -18.18 18.32 -17.59
N VAL A 499 -18.67 17.36 -16.78
CA VAL A 499 -18.11 17.04 -15.45
C VAL A 499 -16.75 16.33 -15.60
N PRO A 500 -15.74 16.65 -14.76
CA PRO A 500 -15.76 17.68 -13.71
C PRO A 500 -15.41 19.10 -14.17
N ALA A 501 -14.81 19.29 -15.35
CA ALA A 501 -14.52 20.62 -15.88
C ALA A 501 -14.45 20.63 -17.42
N PHE A 502 -14.65 21.82 -18.01
CA PHE A 502 -14.52 22.03 -19.44
C PHE A 502 -13.75 23.32 -19.80
N ARG A 503 -13.35 23.39 -21.06
CA ARG A 503 -12.68 24.53 -21.68
C ARG A 503 -13.57 25.07 -22.79
N PHE A 504 -13.89 26.34 -22.71
CA PHE A 504 -14.59 27.07 -23.77
C PHE A 504 -13.58 27.84 -24.60
N LEU A 505 -13.52 27.55 -25.89
CA LEU A 505 -12.68 28.20 -26.89
C LEU A 505 -13.58 28.97 -27.86
N ALA A 506 -13.27 30.23 -28.13
CA ALA A 506 -13.91 30.98 -29.21
C ALA A 506 -12.87 31.67 -30.10
N TYR A 507 -13.21 31.86 -31.37
CA TYR A 507 -12.36 32.50 -32.36
C TYR A 507 -13.18 33.11 -33.50
N TYR A 508 -12.56 34.01 -34.25
CA TYR A 508 -13.08 34.49 -35.52
C TYR A 508 -11.98 34.56 -36.58
N PHE A 509 -12.42 34.66 -37.84
CA PHE A 509 -11.58 34.91 -39.00
C PHE A 509 -11.73 36.38 -39.40
N ILE A 510 -10.63 37.04 -39.73
CA ILE A 510 -10.60 38.43 -40.23
C ILE A 510 -9.60 38.56 -41.37
N ALA A 511 -9.82 39.51 -42.28
CA ALA A 511 -8.91 39.77 -43.38
C ALA A 511 -7.89 40.85 -42.99
N ASN A 512 -6.61 40.57 -43.22
CA ASN A 512 -5.49 41.48 -43.00
C ASN A 512 -4.50 41.39 -44.19
N GLU A 513 -4.21 42.52 -44.85
CA GLU A 513 -3.26 42.61 -45.99
C GLU A 513 -3.43 41.54 -47.09
N GLY A 514 -4.66 41.09 -47.35
CA GLY A 514 -4.96 40.06 -48.37
C GLY A 514 -4.75 38.61 -47.91
N ARG A 515 -4.43 38.37 -46.63
CA ARG A 515 -4.48 37.05 -45.98
C ARG A 515 -5.62 37.01 -44.96
N GLN A 516 -6.04 35.82 -44.56
CA GLN A 516 -6.86 35.68 -43.36
C GLN A 516 -5.96 35.58 -42.11
N GLU A 517 -6.54 35.96 -40.98
CA GLU A 517 -5.98 35.85 -39.64
C GLU A 517 -7.02 35.16 -38.75
N ILE A 518 -6.55 34.31 -37.81
CA ILE A 518 -7.39 33.71 -36.77
C ILE A 518 -7.07 34.41 -35.46
N VAL A 519 -8.09 34.97 -34.82
CA VAL A 519 -8.00 35.59 -33.49
C VAL A 519 -8.81 34.74 -32.51
N ALA A 520 -8.20 34.33 -31.39
CA ALA A 520 -8.77 33.34 -30.48
C ALA A 520 -8.57 33.72 -29.01
N ASP A 521 -9.50 33.29 -28.15
CA ASP A 521 -9.36 33.31 -26.68
C ASP A 521 -10.01 32.06 -26.09
N SER A 522 -9.67 31.72 -24.85
CA SER A 522 -10.19 30.56 -24.14
C SER A 522 -10.40 30.83 -22.66
N VAL A 523 -11.28 30.04 -22.03
CA VAL A 523 -11.52 30.06 -20.59
C VAL A 523 -11.81 28.66 -20.08
N TRP A 524 -11.24 28.30 -18.93
CA TRP A 524 -11.56 27.09 -18.19
C TRP A 524 -12.74 27.35 -17.25
N VAL A 525 -13.65 26.38 -17.13
CA VAL A 525 -14.87 26.46 -16.33
C VAL A 525 -15.00 25.18 -15.50
N ASP A 526 -15.13 25.37 -14.19
CA ASP A 526 -15.31 24.30 -13.21
C ASP A 526 -16.79 23.90 -13.13
N VAL A 527 -17.07 22.61 -13.01
CA VAL A 527 -18.43 22.04 -12.95
C VAL A 527 -18.55 21.21 -11.68
N MET A 528 -19.72 21.26 -11.03
CA MET A 528 -19.96 20.52 -9.80
C MET A 528 -19.69 19.00 -9.97
N ASP A 529 -18.87 18.42 -9.08
CA ASP A 529 -18.53 16.99 -8.99
C ASP A 529 -19.79 16.14 -8.73
N VAL A 530 -20.48 15.72 -9.80
CA VAL A 530 -21.75 14.98 -9.73
C VAL A 530 -21.68 13.71 -10.59
N CYS A 531 -22.07 12.56 -10.02
CA CYS A 531 -22.19 11.31 -10.76
C CYS A 531 -23.30 11.38 -11.82
N GLU A 532 -23.07 10.73 -12.96
CA GLU A 532 -24.07 10.65 -14.03
C GLU A 532 -25.28 9.77 -13.65
N GLY A 533 -25.06 8.73 -12.84
CA GLY A 533 -26.12 7.93 -12.20
C GLY A 533 -26.09 8.11 -10.70
N LYS A 534 -27.28 8.16 -10.07
CA LYS A 534 -27.42 8.38 -8.63
C LYS A 534 -27.50 7.04 -7.89
N ILE A 535 -26.81 6.99 -6.76
CA ILE A 535 -26.93 5.94 -5.74
C ILE A 535 -27.00 6.61 -4.37
N LYS A 536 -27.92 6.16 -3.52
CA LYS A 536 -27.88 6.42 -2.06
C LYS A 536 -28.05 5.11 -1.31
N VAL A 537 -27.50 5.05 -0.10
CA VAL A 537 -27.64 3.90 0.80
C VAL A 537 -28.05 4.40 2.18
N ARG A 538 -29.00 3.68 2.80
CA ARG A 538 -29.56 3.97 4.12
C ARG A 538 -29.88 2.67 4.84
N THR A 539 -29.97 2.73 6.16
CA THR A 539 -30.59 1.69 7.00
C THR A 539 -31.97 2.18 7.47
N GLU A 540 -32.85 1.26 7.88
CA GLU A 540 -34.14 1.64 8.47
C GLU A 540 -33.98 2.25 9.88
N GLN A 541 -32.95 1.83 10.61
CA GLN A 541 -32.62 2.32 11.96
C GLN A 541 -31.19 2.86 12.00
N GLU A 542 -30.89 3.81 12.90
CA GLU A 542 -29.52 4.32 13.12
C GLU A 542 -28.73 3.47 14.13
N ILE A 543 -29.44 2.73 14.99
CA ILE A 543 -28.90 1.88 16.05
C ILE A 543 -29.61 0.52 15.94
N TYR A 544 -28.86 -0.57 16.08
CA TYR A 544 -29.30 -1.96 16.14
C TYR A 544 -28.69 -2.66 17.36
N GLU A 545 -29.31 -3.73 17.85
CA GLU A 545 -28.66 -4.65 18.80
C GLU A 545 -27.78 -5.70 18.08
N PRO A 546 -26.79 -6.29 18.77
CA PRO A 546 -26.13 -7.54 18.36
C PRO A 546 -27.14 -8.60 17.88
N THR A 547 -26.84 -9.24 16.74
CA THR A 547 -27.67 -10.23 16.03
C THR A 547 -28.97 -9.74 15.37
N ASP A 548 -29.32 -8.45 15.44
CA ASP A 548 -30.46 -7.90 14.70
C ASP A 548 -30.34 -8.07 13.18
N ASN A 549 -31.48 -8.14 12.49
CA ASN A 549 -31.53 -8.09 11.03
C ASN A 549 -31.40 -6.65 10.52
N VAL A 550 -30.31 -6.34 9.85
CA VAL A 550 -30.02 -5.01 9.27
C VAL A 550 -30.56 -4.97 7.85
N ASN A 551 -31.73 -4.34 7.66
CA ASN A 551 -32.25 -4.02 6.33
C ASN A 551 -31.54 -2.77 5.75
N LEU A 552 -30.85 -2.95 4.62
CA LEU A 552 -30.11 -1.93 3.90
C LEU A 552 -30.87 -1.51 2.63
N LEU A 553 -31.33 -0.26 2.62
CA LEU A 553 -32.08 0.35 1.51
C LEU A 553 -31.13 1.05 0.54
N ILE A 554 -31.09 0.57 -0.69
CA ILE A 554 -30.29 1.09 -1.81
C ILE A 554 -31.23 1.78 -2.81
N GLU A 555 -31.09 3.10 -2.98
CA GLU A 555 -31.86 3.92 -3.91
C GLU A 555 -31.03 4.18 -5.18
N MET A 556 -31.49 3.75 -6.36
CA MET A 556 -30.78 3.90 -7.64
C MET A 556 -31.69 4.34 -8.80
N ASP A 557 -31.22 5.26 -9.63
CA ASP A 557 -31.94 5.75 -10.82
C ASP A 557 -31.64 4.98 -12.13
N HIS A 558 -30.89 3.88 -12.04
CA HIS A 558 -30.45 3.06 -13.17
C HIS A 558 -30.25 1.59 -12.76
N ALA A 559 -30.27 0.69 -13.74
CA ALA A 559 -29.85 -0.70 -13.53
C ALA A 559 -28.31 -0.82 -13.54
N GLY A 560 -27.76 -1.70 -12.69
CA GLY A 560 -26.32 -1.89 -12.53
C GLY A 560 -25.94 -2.86 -11.42
N THR A 561 -24.63 -2.98 -11.18
CA THR A 561 -24.07 -3.77 -10.07
C THR A 561 -23.61 -2.85 -8.96
N VAL A 562 -23.94 -3.16 -7.70
CA VAL A 562 -23.45 -2.44 -6.52
C VAL A 562 -22.41 -3.29 -5.80
N ALA A 563 -21.22 -2.75 -5.58
CA ALA A 563 -20.21 -3.36 -4.74
C ALA A 563 -20.38 -2.84 -3.30
N LEU A 564 -20.78 -3.71 -2.37
CA LEU A 564 -20.95 -3.39 -0.94
C LEU A 564 -19.69 -3.72 -0.13
N ALA A 565 -19.46 -2.92 0.92
CA ALA A 565 -18.44 -3.16 1.93
C ALA A 565 -18.89 -2.54 3.26
N VAL A 566 -18.87 -3.30 4.35
CA VAL A 566 -19.17 -2.81 5.70
C VAL A 566 -17.94 -3.00 6.59
N VAL A 567 -17.44 -1.90 7.15
CA VAL A 567 -16.12 -1.82 7.81
C VAL A 567 -16.26 -1.13 9.16
N ASP A 568 -15.57 -1.62 10.18
CA ASP A 568 -15.58 -0.99 11.51
C ASP A 568 -14.93 0.41 11.43
N LYS A 569 -15.65 1.43 11.89
CA LYS A 569 -15.19 2.83 11.94
C LYS A 569 -13.90 2.99 12.75
N ALA A 570 -13.63 2.13 13.72
CA ALA A 570 -12.39 2.08 14.49
C ALA A 570 -11.16 1.81 13.62
N VAL A 571 -11.30 1.02 12.55
CA VAL A 571 -10.23 0.79 11.57
C VAL A 571 -9.87 2.09 10.84
N PHE A 572 -10.87 2.93 10.52
CA PHE A 572 -10.63 4.23 9.93
C PHE A 572 -10.07 5.26 10.92
N ILE A 573 -10.17 5.08 12.25
CA ILE A 573 -9.40 5.89 13.21
C ILE A 573 -7.90 5.72 12.94
N LEU A 574 -7.45 4.47 12.73
CA LEU A 574 -6.04 4.14 12.57
C LEU A 574 -5.42 4.68 11.28
N ASN A 575 -6.16 4.71 10.16
CA ASN A 575 -5.67 5.26 8.89
C ASN A 575 -6.80 5.69 7.94
N LYS A 576 -6.90 7.00 7.63
CA LYS A 576 -7.91 7.57 6.71
C LYS A 576 -7.40 7.79 5.28
N LYS A 577 -6.09 7.66 5.02
CA LYS A 577 -5.43 8.13 3.77
C LYS A 577 -5.76 7.26 2.55
N ASN A 578 -5.89 5.95 2.74
CA ASN A 578 -5.91 4.97 1.65
C ASN A 578 -7.32 4.64 1.13
N LYS A 579 -8.39 5.02 1.85
CA LYS A 579 -9.80 4.87 1.45
C LYS A 579 -10.08 5.45 0.04
N LEU A 580 -10.86 4.75 -0.77
CA LEU A 580 -11.34 5.23 -2.07
C LEU A 580 -12.52 6.21 -1.85
N THR A 581 -12.55 7.34 -2.55
CA THR A 581 -13.54 8.41 -2.35
C THR A 581 -13.90 9.08 -3.67
N ALA A 582 -15.10 9.68 -3.77
CA ALA A 582 -15.55 10.39 -4.96
C ALA A 582 -14.54 11.45 -5.45
N LYS A 583 -13.94 12.24 -4.54
CA LYS A 583 -12.89 13.21 -4.89
C LYS A 583 -11.64 12.57 -5.52
N LYS A 584 -11.28 11.32 -5.18
CA LYS A 584 -10.21 10.59 -5.88
C LYS A 584 -10.63 10.17 -7.30
N VAL A 585 -11.92 9.87 -7.51
CA VAL A 585 -12.48 9.53 -8.84
C VAL A 585 -12.51 10.75 -9.76
N PHE A 586 -13.06 11.89 -9.31
CA PHE A 586 -13.10 13.10 -10.14
C PHE A 586 -11.71 13.69 -10.42
N ASN A 587 -10.78 13.62 -9.46
CA ASN A 587 -9.37 13.92 -9.71
C ASN A 587 -8.73 12.99 -10.75
N ALA A 588 -9.12 11.70 -10.79
CA ALA A 588 -8.67 10.78 -11.84
C ALA A 588 -9.29 11.14 -13.20
N MET A 589 -10.58 11.52 -13.27
CA MET A 589 -11.22 12.00 -14.49
C MET A 589 -10.52 13.25 -15.05
N ASN A 590 -10.18 14.22 -14.20
CA ASN A 590 -9.41 15.42 -14.57
C ASN A 590 -8.01 15.10 -15.14
N SER A 591 -7.45 13.90 -14.91
CA SER A 591 -6.17 13.48 -15.52
C SER A 591 -6.22 13.22 -17.03
N TYR A 592 -7.38 13.41 -17.67
CA TYR A 592 -7.56 13.43 -19.13
C TYR A 592 -7.82 14.83 -19.70
N ASP A 593 -7.85 15.91 -18.90
CA ASP A 593 -7.67 17.25 -19.49
C ASP A 593 -6.26 17.36 -20.08
N LEU A 594 -6.19 17.87 -21.30
CA LEU A 594 -4.94 18.06 -22.04
C LEU A 594 -4.43 19.49 -21.93
N GLY A 595 -5.25 20.46 -21.52
CA GLY A 595 -4.85 21.86 -21.44
C GLY A 595 -3.92 22.20 -20.29
N CYS A 596 -3.21 23.34 -20.41
CA CYS A 596 -2.14 23.75 -19.50
C CYS A 596 -2.32 25.14 -18.85
N SER A 597 -3.38 25.88 -19.21
CA SER A 597 -3.71 27.21 -18.70
C SER A 597 -5.11 27.26 -18.09
N VAL A 598 -5.43 28.29 -17.29
CA VAL A 598 -6.80 28.64 -16.87
C VAL A 598 -7.58 29.39 -17.98
N GLY A 599 -6.88 29.84 -19.02
CA GLY A 599 -7.47 30.52 -20.18
C GLY A 599 -6.50 31.50 -20.84
N GLY A 600 -6.77 31.85 -22.09
CA GLY A 600 -5.90 32.68 -22.91
C GLY A 600 -4.54 32.03 -23.25
N GLY A 601 -3.66 32.82 -23.86
CA GLY A 601 -2.32 32.48 -24.32
C GLY A 601 -1.62 33.74 -24.83
N ALA A 602 -0.32 33.68 -25.14
CA ALA A 602 0.40 34.84 -25.67
C ALA A 602 -0.07 35.22 -27.09
N ASP A 603 -0.52 34.25 -27.88
CA ASP A 603 -1.06 34.43 -29.23
C ASP A 603 -2.13 33.36 -29.55
N SER A 604 -2.70 33.42 -30.76
CA SER A 604 -3.73 32.47 -31.22
C SER A 604 -3.25 31.00 -31.27
N VAL A 605 -1.95 30.78 -31.51
CA VAL A 605 -1.34 29.44 -31.56
C VAL A 605 -1.27 28.87 -30.15
N GLN A 606 -0.80 29.66 -29.18
CA GLN A 606 -0.75 29.25 -27.77
C GLN A 606 -2.14 29.03 -27.20
N VAL A 607 -3.12 29.89 -27.48
CA VAL A 607 -4.52 29.70 -27.03
C VAL A 607 -5.04 28.32 -27.44
N LEU A 608 -4.77 27.90 -28.69
CA LEU A 608 -5.18 26.59 -29.20
C LEU A 608 -4.40 25.44 -28.54
N THR A 609 -3.09 25.56 -28.34
CA THR A 609 -2.29 24.49 -27.70
C THR A 609 -2.56 24.36 -26.20
N ASP A 610 -2.78 25.48 -25.49
CA ASP A 610 -3.03 25.50 -24.04
C ASP A 610 -4.46 25.06 -23.68
N VAL A 611 -5.38 25.01 -24.65
CA VAL A 611 -6.67 24.29 -24.56
C VAL A 611 -6.49 22.77 -24.75
N GLY A 612 -5.36 22.31 -25.31
CA GLY A 612 -5.06 20.90 -25.54
C GLY A 612 -5.20 20.44 -27.00
N LEU A 613 -5.27 21.36 -27.97
CA LEU A 613 -5.50 21.03 -29.39
C LEU A 613 -4.22 21.07 -30.23
N ALA A 614 -4.16 20.19 -31.22
CA ALA A 614 -3.30 20.26 -32.41
C ALA A 614 -4.18 20.64 -33.61
N PHE A 615 -3.63 21.39 -34.57
CA PHE A 615 -4.45 22.02 -35.60
C PHE A 615 -3.70 22.32 -36.89
N LEU A 616 -4.48 22.46 -37.96
CA LEU A 616 -4.07 22.86 -39.31
C LEU A 616 -4.96 24.00 -39.80
N SER A 617 -4.32 25.08 -40.25
CA SER A 617 -4.93 26.20 -40.97
C SER A 617 -4.02 26.60 -42.13
N ASP A 618 -4.56 27.35 -43.10
CA ASP A 618 -3.80 28.08 -44.11
C ASP A 618 -2.95 29.22 -43.52
N THR A 619 -3.28 29.68 -42.30
CA THR A 619 -2.68 30.84 -41.66
C THR A 619 -1.70 30.48 -40.53
N ILE A 620 -1.98 29.40 -39.79
CA ILE A 620 -1.24 28.96 -38.59
C ILE A 620 -1.16 27.43 -38.50
N LYS A 621 -0.11 26.92 -37.84
CA LYS A 621 0.11 25.48 -37.61
C LYS A 621 0.46 25.22 -36.15
N SER A 622 -0.01 24.10 -35.58
CA SER A 622 0.26 23.77 -34.18
C SER A 622 1.72 23.42 -33.89
N ASN A 623 2.25 23.96 -32.80
CA ASN A 623 3.51 23.52 -32.20
C ASN A 623 3.43 22.05 -31.74
N VAL A 624 4.57 21.35 -31.74
CA VAL A 624 4.64 19.92 -31.35
C VAL A 624 4.66 19.81 -29.82
N ARG A 625 3.74 19.04 -29.24
CA ARG A 625 3.67 18.81 -27.79
C ARG A 625 4.80 17.89 -27.33
N GLU A 626 5.74 18.43 -26.55
CA GLU A 626 6.92 17.67 -26.11
C GLU A 626 6.62 16.58 -25.06
N GLY A 627 5.52 16.64 -24.31
CA GLY A 627 5.27 15.69 -23.22
C GLY A 627 3.82 15.63 -22.72
N TYR A 628 3.48 14.52 -22.07
CA TYR A 628 2.11 14.23 -21.65
C TYR A 628 1.60 15.15 -20.53
N LYS A 629 2.47 15.60 -19.60
CA LYS A 629 2.13 16.54 -18.52
C LYS A 629 2.65 17.94 -18.81
N CYS A 630 1.88 18.95 -18.44
CA CYS A 630 2.30 20.35 -18.48
C CYS A 630 3.46 20.62 -17.50
N LEU A 631 4.33 21.59 -17.82
CA LEU A 631 5.46 21.98 -16.99
C LEU A 631 5.01 22.82 -15.76
N GLN A 632 4.50 22.15 -14.73
CA GLN A 632 4.41 22.75 -13.40
C GLN A 632 5.81 22.92 -12.81
N VAL A 633 6.14 24.13 -12.33
CA VAL A 633 7.42 24.44 -11.68
C VAL A 633 7.44 23.84 -10.27
N THR A 634 7.77 22.56 -10.17
CA THR A 634 7.90 21.86 -8.88
C THR A 634 9.03 22.47 -8.06
N ARG A 635 8.71 23.18 -6.97
CA ARG A 635 9.70 23.59 -5.97
C ARG A 635 10.37 22.35 -5.36
N ARG A 636 11.58 22.02 -5.81
CA ARG A 636 12.43 21.01 -5.15
C ARG A 636 12.84 21.50 -3.76
N GLN A 637 12.34 20.86 -2.70
CA GLN A 637 12.90 21.01 -1.36
C GLN A 637 14.33 20.42 -1.33
N LYS A 638 15.24 21.07 -0.59
CA LYS A 638 16.61 20.59 -0.32
C LYS A 638 16.70 20.02 1.10
N ARG A 639 17.62 19.06 1.31
CA ARG A 639 17.87 18.42 2.61
C ARG A 639 18.86 19.22 3.47
N SER A 640 18.51 19.45 4.73
CA SER A 640 19.45 19.49 5.89
C SER A 640 18.64 19.57 7.20
N LEU A 641 18.66 18.58 8.10
CA LEU A 641 19.76 18.26 9.03
C LEU A 641 20.17 19.41 9.97
N ASP A 642 19.42 19.62 11.08
CA ASP A 642 20.07 20.01 12.34
C ASP A 642 19.36 19.54 13.64
N PHE A 643 19.96 18.52 14.23
CA PHE A 643 19.92 18.12 15.65
C PHE A 643 21.03 17.07 15.86
N GLN A 644 21.24 16.25 14.83
CA GLN A 644 22.39 15.36 14.72
C GLN A 644 23.73 16.06 14.96
N LYS A 645 23.99 17.32 14.53
CA LYS A 645 25.35 17.93 14.64
C LYS A 645 26.02 17.81 16.01
N LYS A 646 25.28 17.84 17.13
CA LYS A 646 25.85 17.69 18.49
C LYS A 646 26.07 16.24 18.95
N MET A 647 25.55 15.25 18.20
CA MET A 647 25.73 13.82 18.42
C MET A 647 26.60 13.20 17.31
N SER A 648 26.27 13.43 16.03
CA SER A 648 27.07 13.07 14.87
C SER A 648 28.40 13.83 14.80
N GLY A 649 28.54 14.99 15.44
CA GLY A 649 29.85 15.65 15.62
C GLY A 649 30.88 14.77 16.36
N ILE A 650 30.42 13.75 17.11
CA ILE A 650 31.28 12.73 17.73
C ILE A 650 31.67 11.65 16.71
N GLY A 651 30.75 11.28 15.80
CA GLY A 651 30.98 10.30 14.73
C GLY A 651 31.80 10.82 13.55
N ILE A 652 31.63 12.08 13.15
CA ILE A 652 32.33 12.77 12.03
C ILE A 652 33.85 12.82 12.25
N LYS A 653 34.33 12.60 13.48
CA LYS A 653 35.74 12.38 13.81
C LYS A 653 36.36 11.18 13.06
N TYR A 654 35.54 10.20 12.67
CA TYR A 654 35.97 8.97 11.99
C TYR A 654 35.57 9.02 10.51
N GLN A 655 36.55 9.16 9.62
CA GLN A 655 36.31 9.27 8.17
C GLN A 655 35.98 7.92 7.49
N ASN A 656 36.31 6.79 8.11
CA ASN A 656 35.95 5.47 7.63
C ASN A 656 34.52 5.12 8.10
N THR A 657 33.66 4.71 7.15
CA THR A 657 32.25 4.36 7.35
C THR A 657 32.01 3.30 8.42
N ASP A 658 32.89 2.30 8.55
CA ASP A 658 32.73 1.24 9.55
C ASP A 658 33.06 1.74 10.96
N LEU A 659 34.07 2.61 11.08
CA LEU A 659 34.42 3.25 12.36
C LEU A 659 33.34 4.24 12.81
N GLN A 660 32.74 4.98 11.87
CA GLN A 660 31.58 5.82 12.13
C GLN A 660 30.39 4.97 12.63
N LYS A 661 30.10 3.84 11.97
CA LYS A 661 29.04 2.90 12.38
C LYS A 661 29.30 2.33 13.78
N CYS A 662 30.53 1.90 14.09
CA CYS A 662 30.90 1.44 15.44
C CYS A 662 30.73 2.55 16.50
N CYS A 663 31.08 3.79 16.17
CA CYS A 663 30.81 4.95 17.04
C CYS A 663 29.30 5.16 17.27
N GLU A 664 28.48 5.12 16.23
CA GLU A 664 27.02 5.27 16.31
C GLU A 664 26.35 4.15 17.12
N ASP A 665 26.79 2.90 16.99
CA ASP A 665 26.35 1.78 17.83
C ASP A 665 26.81 1.94 19.29
N GLY A 666 28.00 2.50 19.53
CA GLY A 666 28.46 2.92 20.85
C GLY A 666 27.48 3.92 21.49
N MET A 667 27.02 4.91 20.73
CA MET A 667 26.08 5.93 21.20
C MET A 667 24.67 5.41 21.50
N LYS A 668 24.22 4.29 20.92
CA LYS A 668 22.89 3.70 21.18
C LYS A 668 22.71 3.32 22.66
N LEU A 669 21.50 3.48 23.18
CA LEU A 669 21.17 3.34 24.60
C LEU A 669 20.76 1.89 24.89
N ASN A 670 21.56 1.15 25.65
CA ASN A 670 21.29 -0.26 25.99
C ASN A 670 20.16 -0.37 27.04
N PRO A 671 19.05 -1.10 26.77
CA PRO A 671 17.97 -1.34 27.74
C PRO A 671 18.46 -1.95 29.07
N MET A 672 19.43 -2.87 29.03
CA MET A 672 20.03 -3.51 30.21
C MET A 672 21.07 -2.63 30.94
N ARG A 673 21.28 -1.38 30.48
CA ARG A 673 22.15 -0.36 31.10
C ARG A 673 23.61 -0.77 31.39
N PHE A 674 24.15 -1.79 30.70
CA PHE A 674 25.55 -2.19 30.87
C PHE A 674 26.52 -1.03 30.53
N SER A 675 27.62 -0.94 31.28
CA SER A 675 28.68 0.04 31.07
C SER A 675 29.34 -0.12 29.68
N CYS A 676 29.94 0.96 29.17
CA CYS A 676 30.62 0.94 27.88
C CYS A 676 31.69 -0.16 27.80
N VAL A 677 32.48 -0.35 28.86
CA VAL A 677 33.46 -1.44 29.00
C VAL A 677 32.81 -2.83 28.88
N LYS A 678 31.67 -3.09 29.55
CA LYS A 678 30.97 -4.39 29.47
C LYS A 678 30.21 -4.60 28.14
N ARG A 679 29.93 -3.51 27.40
CA ARG A 679 29.45 -3.59 26.00
C ARG A 679 30.59 -3.89 25.03
N LEU A 680 31.76 -3.29 25.24
CA LEU A 680 32.94 -3.40 24.37
C LEU A 680 33.41 -4.85 24.18
N THR A 681 33.35 -5.67 25.22
CA THR A 681 33.72 -7.10 25.17
C THR A 681 32.87 -7.93 24.20
N ARG A 682 31.72 -7.40 23.75
CA ARG A 682 30.81 -8.04 22.78
C ARG A 682 30.89 -7.43 21.37
N VAL A 683 31.79 -6.48 21.13
CA VAL A 683 31.98 -5.87 19.80
C VAL A 683 32.96 -6.73 18.99
N ALA A 684 32.46 -7.39 17.95
CA ALA A 684 33.23 -8.29 17.07
C ALA A 684 33.92 -7.56 15.89
N GLY A 685 34.32 -6.30 16.09
CA GLY A 685 35.01 -5.48 15.08
C GLY A 685 36.50 -5.28 15.37
N SER A 686 37.17 -4.56 14.47
CA SER A 686 38.61 -4.25 14.55
C SER A 686 39.01 -3.48 15.83
N PRO A 687 40.32 -3.40 16.17
CA PRO A 687 40.78 -2.60 17.31
C PRO A 687 40.35 -1.13 17.24
N GLU A 688 40.36 -0.52 16.06
CA GLU A 688 39.91 0.85 15.85
C GLU A 688 38.39 0.99 16.02
N CYS A 689 37.60 0.03 15.53
CA CYS A 689 36.15 -0.02 15.71
C CYS A 689 35.79 -0.12 17.20
N ARG A 690 36.50 -0.96 17.96
CA ARG A 690 36.38 -1.07 19.42
C ARG A 690 36.67 0.27 20.12
N ASN A 691 37.78 0.92 19.76
CA ASN A 691 38.14 2.23 20.33
C ASN A 691 37.11 3.33 19.98
N ALA A 692 36.59 3.35 18.74
CA ALA A 692 35.53 4.28 18.32
C ALA A 692 34.21 4.03 19.07
N PHE A 693 33.81 2.77 19.24
CA PHE A 693 32.63 2.38 20.01
C PHE A 693 32.73 2.84 21.47
N GLN A 694 33.90 2.69 22.11
CA GLN A 694 34.09 3.13 23.49
C GLN A 694 34.04 4.65 23.64
N ASP A 695 34.84 5.39 22.86
CA ASP A 695 34.91 6.87 22.91
C ASP A 695 33.50 7.50 22.77
N CYS A 696 32.73 7.01 21.80
CA CYS A 696 31.39 7.51 21.54
C CYS A 696 30.35 7.05 22.58
N CYS A 697 30.47 5.83 23.12
CA CYS A 697 29.61 5.36 24.20
C CYS A 697 29.79 6.20 25.49
N GLU A 698 31.03 6.51 25.86
CA GLU A 698 31.33 7.23 27.10
C GLU A 698 30.90 8.70 27.00
N LYS A 699 31.17 9.37 25.87
CA LYS A 699 30.69 10.74 25.60
C LYS A 699 29.17 10.83 25.57
N ALA A 700 28.47 9.91 24.90
CA ALA A 700 27.01 9.86 24.93
C ALA A 700 26.47 9.57 26.34
N THR A 701 27.21 8.85 27.19
CA THR A 701 26.82 8.59 28.58
C THR A 701 27.06 9.80 29.50
N ALA A 702 28.09 10.61 29.23
CA ALA A 702 28.33 11.87 29.93
C ALA A 702 27.21 12.89 29.67
N LEU A 703 26.87 13.14 28.40
CA LEU A 703 25.75 14.01 27.99
C LEU A 703 24.41 13.56 28.61
N ARG A 704 24.20 12.23 28.75
CA ARG A 704 23.04 11.64 29.42
C ARG A 704 23.05 11.75 30.95
N LYS A 705 24.20 12.01 31.59
CA LYS A 705 24.28 12.30 33.03
C LYS A 705 23.92 13.75 33.32
N GLU A 706 24.36 14.70 32.51
CA GLU A 706 24.03 16.12 32.66
C GLU A 706 22.52 16.37 32.54
N ALA A 707 21.87 15.75 31.55
CA ALA A 707 20.42 15.83 31.33
C ALA A 707 19.57 15.22 32.47
N LYS A 708 20.17 14.50 33.44
CA LYS A 708 19.44 13.65 34.40
C LYS A 708 19.48 14.15 35.85
N ARG A 709 19.79 15.44 36.06
CA ARG A 709 20.03 16.02 37.40
C ARG A 709 18.89 16.89 37.96
N ARG A 710 17.63 16.70 37.50
CA ARG A 710 16.41 17.29 38.10
C ARG A 710 15.25 16.28 38.18
N SER A 711 14.49 16.36 39.29
CA SER A 711 13.26 15.65 39.66
C SER A 711 13.32 14.14 40.00
N ARG A 712 12.68 13.74 41.13
CA ARG A 712 12.33 12.35 41.52
C ARG A 712 11.35 12.29 42.73
N VAL A 713 10.29 11.46 42.65
CA VAL A 713 9.32 10.92 43.67
C VAL A 713 8.28 10.07 42.88
N GLY A 714 7.38 9.18 43.34
CA GLY A 714 6.85 8.73 44.66
C GLY A 714 5.32 9.00 44.76
N LEU A 715 4.42 8.20 45.33
CA LEU A 715 4.39 6.91 46.06
C LEU A 715 3.01 6.20 45.85
N ALA A 716 2.70 5.04 46.50
CA ALA A 716 1.47 4.22 46.25
C ALA A 716 0.98 3.35 47.46
N ARG A 717 -0.28 2.82 47.45
CA ARG A 717 -0.93 1.67 48.23
C ARG A 717 -2.44 1.48 47.78
N TYR A 718 -3.27 0.42 47.97
CA TYR A 718 -3.42 -0.80 48.85
C TYR A 718 -4.44 -0.61 50.02
N TYR A 719 -5.49 -1.41 50.35
CA TYR A 719 -6.13 -2.67 49.82
C TYR A 719 -7.50 -2.99 50.55
N ASP A 720 -8.14 -4.16 50.31
CA ASP A 720 -9.26 -4.87 51.02
C ASP A 720 -10.68 -4.20 51.10
N ASP A 721 -11.87 -4.86 51.16
CA ASP A 721 -12.38 -6.17 50.64
C ASP A 721 -13.95 -6.07 50.43
N HIS A 722 -14.95 -6.99 50.55
CA HIS A 722 -15.23 -8.32 51.17
C HIS A 722 -16.51 -8.98 50.52
N GLU A 723 -17.07 -10.10 51.03
CA GLU A 723 -18.11 -10.98 50.37
C GLU A 723 -19.61 -10.83 50.81
N GLU A 724 -20.58 -11.17 49.94
CA GLU A 724 -21.61 -12.26 50.07
C GLU A 724 -22.57 -12.35 48.84
N VAL A 725 -23.35 -13.45 48.71
CA VAL A 725 -23.82 -14.06 47.42
C VAL A 725 -25.37 -14.26 47.32
N PHE A 726 -25.96 -14.41 46.11
CA PHE A 726 -26.93 -15.50 45.72
C PHE A 726 -27.71 -15.34 44.38
N ASP A 727 -27.35 -16.20 43.40
CA ASP A 727 -28.20 -16.96 42.45
C ASP A 727 -28.92 -16.29 41.24
N GLU A 728 -29.27 -17.10 40.23
CA GLU A 728 -29.30 -16.69 38.80
C GLU A 728 -30.59 -17.03 38.01
N THR A 729 -30.82 -16.31 36.90
CA THR A 729 -31.61 -16.79 35.74
C THR A 729 -30.98 -16.34 34.40
N SER A 730 -31.38 -17.00 33.30
CA SER A 730 -30.67 -17.06 32.00
C SER A 730 -30.42 -15.73 31.26
N VAL A 731 -29.25 -15.62 30.61
CA VAL A 731 -28.75 -14.43 29.89
C VAL A 731 -28.22 -14.81 28.48
N ASN A 732 -28.39 -13.92 27.48
CA ASN A 732 -27.95 -14.14 26.09
C ASN A 732 -26.44 -13.89 25.86
N LEU A 733 -25.82 -14.67 24.97
CA LEU A 733 -24.36 -14.80 24.82
C LEU A 733 -23.80 -14.23 23.49
N ARG A 734 -22.71 -13.46 23.57
CA ARG A 734 -21.98 -12.85 22.43
C ARG A 734 -20.62 -13.49 22.17
N SER A 735 -20.26 -13.67 20.89
CA SER A 735 -19.04 -14.39 20.44
C SER A 735 -18.41 -13.97 19.08
N TYR A 736 -19.14 -13.34 18.15
CA TYR A 736 -18.69 -13.09 16.77
C TYR A 736 -18.22 -11.64 16.52
N PHE A 737 -16.90 -11.43 16.41
CA PHE A 737 -16.27 -10.10 16.37
C PHE A 737 -15.38 -9.86 15.11
N PRO A 738 -15.94 -9.58 13.93
CA PRO A 738 -15.19 -9.27 12.71
C PRO A 738 -14.72 -7.80 12.63
N GLU A 739 -13.74 -7.51 11.76
CA GLU A 739 -13.33 -6.13 11.40
C GLU A 739 -14.00 -5.60 10.11
N SER A 740 -14.32 -6.49 9.17
CA SER A 740 -14.96 -6.17 7.89
C SER A 740 -15.86 -7.31 7.43
N TRP A 741 -17.08 -6.98 7.00
CA TRP A 741 -18.11 -7.93 6.57
C TRP A 741 -18.93 -7.37 5.39
N TRP A 742 -19.95 -8.10 4.97
CA TRP A 742 -20.82 -7.77 3.83
C TRP A 742 -20.05 -7.40 2.52
N TRP A 743 -18.96 -8.11 2.25
CA TRP A 743 -18.09 -7.88 1.07
C TRP A 743 -18.59 -8.65 -0.16
N ASN A 744 -19.80 -8.33 -0.64
CA ASN A 744 -20.42 -8.95 -1.83
C ASN A 744 -20.72 -7.93 -2.96
N PHE A 745 -21.29 -8.41 -4.06
CA PHE A 745 -21.82 -7.61 -5.16
C PHE A 745 -23.33 -7.90 -5.30
N GLU A 746 -24.14 -6.86 -5.46
CA GLU A 746 -25.60 -6.96 -5.66
C GLU A 746 -25.99 -6.54 -7.09
N GLU A 747 -26.98 -7.20 -7.69
CA GLU A 747 -27.50 -6.86 -9.03
C GLU A 747 -28.84 -6.10 -8.95
N VAL A 748 -28.80 -4.78 -9.13
CA VAL A 748 -29.99 -3.94 -9.19
C VAL A 748 -30.53 -3.93 -10.63
N LYS A 749 -31.56 -4.74 -10.87
CA LYS A 749 -32.12 -5.02 -12.21
C LYS A 749 -33.07 -3.93 -12.73
N ASN A 750 -33.74 -3.23 -11.83
CA ASN A 750 -34.69 -2.15 -12.14
C ASN A 750 -34.33 -0.89 -11.33
N PRO A 751 -34.49 0.33 -11.88
CA PRO A 751 -34.43 1.57 -11.10
C PRO A 751 -35.49 1.60 -9.98
N GLY A 752 -35.15 2.19 -8.83
CA GLY A 752 -36.01 2.28 -7.66
C GLY A 752 -35.26 2.03 -6.35
N ASN A 753 -35.98 1.56 -5.34
CA ASN A 753 -35.43 1.13 -4.06
C ASN A 753 -35.24 -0.39 -4.08
N HIS A 754 -34.09 -0.85 -3.57
CA HIS A 754 -33.79 -2.27 -3.37
C HIS A 754 -33.37 -2.48 -1.90
N SER A 755 -33.96 -3.48 -1.25
CA SER A 755 -33.67 -3.88 0.14
C SER A 755 -32.82 -5.14 0.15
N VAL A 756 -31.72 -5.12 0.91
CA VAL A 756 -30.89 -6.31 1.18
C VAL A 756 -30.69 -6.48 2.69
N GLU A 757 -30.83 -7.70 3.17
CA GLU A 757 -30.89 -8.04 4.59
C GLU A 757 -29.68 -8.89 5.01
N ASN A 758 -29.13 -8.63 6.20
CA ASN A 758 -28.04 -9.40 6.79
C ASN A 758 -27.95 -9.16 8.31
N PHE A 759 -27.39 -10.10 9.07
CA PHE A 759 -27.36 -10.03 10.53
C PHE A 759 -26.20 -9.18 11.06
N ALA A 760 -26.48 -8.35 12.07
CA ALA A 760 -25.49 -7.56 12.79
C ALA A 760 -24.51 -8.45 13.60
N PRO A 761 -23.18 -8.28 13.45
CA PRO A 761 -22.20 -8.97 14.30
C PRO A 761 -22.28 -8.57 15.78
N ASP A 762 -21.71 -9.38 16.66
CA ASP A 762 -21.76 -9.16 18.12
C ASP A 762 -20.87 -7.98 18.61
N SER A 763 -20.08 -7.42 17.71
CA SER A 763 -19.26 -6.22 17.90
C SER A 763 -20.12 -4.99 18.19
N ILE A 764 -20.12 -4.55 19.45
CA ILE A 764 -20.64 -3.23 19.84
C ILE A 764 -19.68 -2.15 19.30
N THR A 765 -20.02 -1.55 18.16
CA THR A 765 -19.20 -0.61 17.40
C THR A 765 -20.05 0.22 16.41
N THR A 766 -19.45 1.22 15.77
CA THR A 766 -20.09 1.88 14.60
C THR A 766 -19.59 1.25 13.30
N TRP A 767 -20.52 0.82 12.45
CA TRP A 767 -20.23 0.33 11.11
C TRP A 767 -20.34 1.46 10.08
N GLU A 768 -19.40 1.50 9.14
CA GLU A 768 -19.44 2.38 7.96
C GLU A 768 -19.74 1.54 6.71
N VAL A 769 -20.83 1.87 6.02
CA VAL A 769 -21.25 1.24 4.76
C VAL A 769 -20.69 2.04 3.59
N GLN A 770 -19.94 1.37 2.72
CA GLN A 770 -19.46 1.91 1.45
C GLN A 770 -20.12 1.16 0.30
N ALA A 771 -20.73 1.89 -0.63
CA ALA A 771 -21.36 1.34 -1.81
C ALA A 771 -20.84 2.02 -3.09
N ILE A 772 -20.58 1.22 -4.11
CA ILE A 772 -20.08 1.68 -5.41
C ILE A 772 -20.98 1.12 -6.50
N SER A 773 -21.67 1.98 -7.25
CA SER A 773 -22.49 1.59 -8.40
C SER A 773 -21.65 1.52 -9.67
N ILE A 774 -21.94 0.51 -10.50
CA ILE A 774 -21.36 0.33 -11.83
C ILE A 774 -22.48 -0.01 -12.82
N SER A 775 -22.68 0.85 -13.82
CA SER A 775 -23.71 0.67 -14.85
C SER A 775 -23.12 0.82 -16.26
N PRO A 776 -23.43 -0.07 -17.21
CA PRO A 776 -23.13 0.16 -18.63
C PRO A 776 -23.79 1.44 -19.17
N GLN A 777 -24.94 1.84 -18.62
CA GLN A 777 -25.71 3.00 -19.08
C GLN A 777 -25.23 4.31 -18.44
N LYS A 778 -25.02 4.34 -17.13
CA LYS A 778 -24.70 5.55 -16.34
C LYS A 778 -23.27 5.59 -15.76
N GLY A 779 -22.44 4.60 -16.02
CA GLY A 779 -21.03 4.56 -15.61
C GLY A 779 -20.82 4.21 -14.14
N PHE A 780 -19.73 4.73 -13.56
CA PHE A 780 -19.26 4.41 -12.21
C PHE A 780 -19.54 5.56 -11.22
N CYS A 781 -20.08 5.24 -10.05
CA CYS A 781 -20.31 6.20 -8.96
C CYS A 781 -19.99 5.60 -7.58
N ILE A 782 -19.54 6.43 -6.65
CA ILE A 782 -19.35 6.08 -5.24
C ILE A 782 -20.42 6.81 -4.44
N ALA A 783 -21.19 6.08 -3.62
CA ALA A 783 -22.17 6.67 -2.71
C ALA A 783 -21.49 7.41 -1.55
N ASP A 784 -22.17 8.41 -0.98
CA ASP A 784 -21.77 8.98 0.30
C ASP A 784 -21.78 7.88 1.40
N PRO A 785 -20.74 7.77 2.25
CA PRO A 785 -20.69 6.72 3.27
C PRO A 785 -21.81 6.86 4.30
N HIS A 786 -22.60 5.81 4.47
CA HIS A 786 -23.64 5.73 5.51
C HIS A 786 -23.06 5.08 6.78
N THR A 787 -23.59 5.39 7.96
CA THR A 787 -23.16 4.77 9.22
C THR A 787 -24.34 4.39 10.11
N PHE A 788 -24.25 3.21 10.72
CA PHE A 788 -25.15 2.76 11.79
C PHE A 788 -24.34 2.20 12.96
N ALA A 789 -24.89 2.24 14.17
CA ALA A 789 -24.27 1.66 15.36
C ALA A 789 -24.88 0.29 15.67
N VAL A 790 -24.05 -0.64 16.15
CA VAL A 790 -24.51 -1.82 16.88
C VAL A 790 -24.18 -1.59 18.35
N PHE A 791 -25.18 -1.58 19.22
CA PHE A 791 -25.02 -1.08 20.59
C PHE A 791 -26.09 -1.62 21.56
N LYS A 792 -25.73 -1.70 22.85
CA LYS A 792 -26.65 -1.97 23.98
C LYS A 792 -26.35 -0.98 25.10
N ASP A 793 -27.38 -0.47 25.80
CA ASP A 793 -27.14 0.48 26.92
C ASP A 793 -26.54 -0.18 28.18
N PHE A 794 -26.61 -1.50 28.31
CA PHE A 794 -25.94 -2.29 29.34
C PHE A 794 -25.20 -3.48 28.70
N PHE A 795 -23.91 -3.65 28.96
CA PHE A 795 -23.12 -4.78 28.46
C PHE A 795 -21.79 -5.01 29.20
N VAL A 796 -21.21 -6.20 29.00
CA VAL A 796 -19.88 -6.58 29.50
C VAL A 796 -18.83 -6.50 28.38
N SER A 797 -17.64 -6.03 28.74
CA SER A 797 -16.44 -6.06 27.89
C SER A 797 -15.31 -6.84 28.57
N LEU A 798 -14.93 -7.96 27.97
CA LEU A 798 -13.87 -8.85 28.45
C LEU A 798 -12.57 -8.65 27.64
N ARG A 799 -11.45 -8.41 28.32
CA ARG A 799 -10.10 -8.51 27.73
C ARG A 799 -9.32 -9.68 28.33
N LEU A 800 -8.70 -10.47 27.48
CA LEU A 800 -7.81 -11.58 27.84
C LEU A 800 -6.42 -11.32 27.22
N PRO A 801 -5.33 -11.79 27.85
CA PRO A 801 -4.02 -11.81 27.22
C PRO A 801 -3.97 -12.81 26.06
N TYR A 802 -3.00 -12.64 25.14
CA TYR A 802 -2.83 -13.51 23.97
C TYR A 802 -2.58 -15.00 24.32
N SER A 803 -1.86 -15.27 25.41
CA SER A 803 -1.56 -16.62 25.90
C SER A 803 -1.08 -16.60 27.35
N VAL A 804 -1.33 -17.67 28.10
CA VAL A 804 -0.98 -17.87 29.52
C VAL A 804 -0.35 -19.25 29.70
N ARG A 805 0.52 -19.45 30.71
CA ARG A 805 1.06 -20.79 31.04
C ARG A 805 0.17 -21.54 32.04
N ARG A 806 0.16 -22.88 31.97
CA ARG A 806 -0.39 -23.72 33.05
C ARG A 806 0.24 -23.32 34.39
N HIS A 807 -0.59 -23.24 35.44
CA HIS A 807 -0.27 -22.78 36.79
C HIS A 807 0.16 -21.31 36.95
N GLU A 808 0.05 -20.47 35.92
CA GLU A 808 0.31 -19.02 36.01
C GLU A 808 -0.93 -18.28 36.54
N GLN A 809 -0.79 -17.59 37.69
CA GLN A 809 -1.87 -16.78 38.24
C GLN A 809 -2.02 -15.47 37.45
N LEU A 810 -3.25 -15.17 37.01
CA LEU A 810 -3.60 -13.91 36.36
C LEU A 810 -4.90 -13.32 36.91
N GLU A 811 -5.05 -12.02 36.69
CA GLU A 811 -6.25 -11.26 36.98
C GLU A 811 -6.99 -10.96 35.67
N ILE A 812 -8.12 -11.61 35.45
CA ILE A 812 -9.00 -11.35 34.30
C ILE A 812 -9.85 -10.12 34.61
N LYS A 813 -9.75 -9.09 33.77
CA LYS A 813 -10.50 -7.84 33.91
C LYS A 813 -11.72 -7.82 32.98
N ALA A 814 -12.90 -7.87 33.57
CA ALA A 814 -14.16 -7.55 32.90
C ALA A 814 -14.52 -6.08 33.20
N VAL A 815 -15.15 -5.40 32.25
CA VAL A 815 -15.67 -4.03 32.47
C VAL A 815 -17.16 -4.04 32.13
N VAL A 816 -17.99 -3.75 33.12
CA VAL A 816 -19.43 -3.54 32.96
C VAL A 816 -19.66 -2.09 32.56
N TYR A 817 -20.34 -1.88 31.44
CA TYR A 817 -20.73 -0.55 30.96
C TYR A 817 -22.22 -0.34 31.24
N ASN A 818 -22.55 0.74 31.96
CA ASN A 818 -23.92 1.19 32.17
C ASN A 818 -24.09 2.60 31.57
N TYR A 819 -24.81 2.67 30.45
CA TYR A 819 -25.14 3.92 29.77
C TYR A 819 -26.59 4.39 29.99
N LEU A 820 -27.32 3.74 30.89
CA LEU A 820 -28.58 4.25 31.42
C LEU A 820 -28.32 5.52 32.26
N PRO A 821 -29.33 6.41 32.43
CA PRO A 821 -29.19 7.61 33.26
C PRO A 821 -29.10 7.33 34.77
N ASN A 822 -29.48 6.14 35.22
CA ASN A 822 -29.58 5.76 36.62
C ASN A 822 -28.45 4.81 37.04
N ASP A 823 -28.03 4.89 38.30
CA ASP A 823 -27.10 3.94 38.93
C ASP A 823 -27.80 2.59 39.16
N LEU A 824 -27.33 1.53 38.52
CA LEU A 824 -27.74 0.15 38.79
C LEU A 824 -27.03 -0.33 40.07
N GLN A 825 -27.81 -0.57 41.12
CA GLN A 825 -27.29 -0.78 42.48
C GLN A 825 -26.79 -2.20 42.75
N VAL A 826 -27.31 -3.20 42.04
CA VAL A 826 -27.07 -4.62 42.32
C VAL A 826 -26.89 -5.37 41.00
N VAL A 827 -25.76 -5.10 40.35
CA VAL A 827 -25.30 -5.84 39.18
C VAL A 827 -24.42 -7.00 39.66
N THR A 828 -24.91 -8.22 39.52
CA THR A 828 -24.12 -9.44 39.75
C THR A 828 -23.36 -9.77 38.48
N VAL A 829 -22.04 -9.93 38.58
CA VAL A 829 -21.18 -10.38 37.48
C VAL A 829 -20.66 -11.77 37.81
N THR A 830 -21.17 -12.80 37.13
CA THR A 830 -20.70 -14.18 37.29
C THR A 830 -19.65 -14.50 36.23
N MET A 831 -18.57 -15.17 36.63
CA MET A 831 -17.69 -15.90 35.71
C MET A 831 -18.00 -17.40 35.84
N GLU A 832 -18.39 -18.03 34.72
CA GLU A 832 -18.80 -19.45 34.71
C GLU A 832 -17.68 -20.39 35.17
N ALA A 833 -18.05 -21.48 35.84
CA ALA A 833 -17.11 -22.51 36.29
C ALA A 833 -16.61 -23.36 35.11
N VAL A 834 -15.36 -23.17 34.69
CA VAL A 834 -14.77 -23.91 33.57
C VAL A 834 -13.85 -25.02 34.06
N LYS A 835 -14.09 -26.26 33.62
CA LYS A 835 -13.22 -27.39 33.98
C LYS A 835 -11.79 -27.15 33.48
N GLY A 836 -10.82 -27.25 34.39
CA GLY A 836 -9.43 -26.94 34.11
C GLY A 836 -9.02 -25.48 34.36
N LEU A 837 -9.91 -24.65 34.90
CA LEU A 837 -9.59 -23.34 35.48
C LEU A 837 -9.79 -23.41 37.01
N CYS A 838 -8.82 -22.93 37.77
CA CYS A 838 -8.96 -22.68 39.21
C CYS A 838 -9.27 -21.21 39.45
N THR A 839 -10.10 -20.96 40.46
CA THR A 839 -10.67 -19.67 40.82
C THR A 839 -10.35 -19.34 42.28
N ALA A 840 -10.66 -18.13 42.74
CA ALA A 840 -10.57 -17.76 44.16
C ALA A 840 -11.57 -18.55 45.02
N GLU A 841 -12.80 -18.71 44.55
CA GLU A 841 -13.75 -19.70 45.08
C GLU A 841 -13.38 -21.11 44.61
N ALA A 842 -13.81 -22.12 45.37
CA ALA A 842 -13.43 -23.51 45.16
C ALA A 842 -13.81 -24.06 43.76
N THR A 843 -13.01 -25.02 43.28
CA THR A 843 -13.18 -25.68 41.97
C THR A 843 -14.62 -26.15 41.71
N GLU A 844 -15.10 -25.92 40.49
CA GLU A 844 -16.47 -26.21 40.01
C GLU A 844 -17.58 -25.30 40.58
N LYS A 845 -17.26 -24.19 41.25
CA LYS A 845 -18.19 -23.06 41.47
C LYS A 845 -17.90 -21.88 40.54
N ALA A 846 -18.95 -21.12 40.23
CA ALA A 846 -18.89 -19.93 39.39
C ALA A 846 -18.74 -18.69 40.29
N VAL A 847 -17.73 -17.86 40.04
CA VAL A 847 -17.38 -16.73 40.92
C VAL A 847 -18.34 -15.57 40.67
N GLN A 848 -19.04 -15.11 41.71
CA GLN A 848 -20.00 -14.00 41.62
C GLN A 848 -19.45 -12.73 42.28
N LEU A 849 -19.42 -11.63 41.53
CA LEU A 849 -19.01 -10.30 42.02
C LEU A 849 -20.17 -9.31 41.88
N THR A 850 -20.73 -8.86 43.00
CA THR A 850 -21.80 -7.84 43.03
C THR A 850 -21.19 -6.44 43.04
N LEU A 851 -21.61 -5.58 42.11
CA LEU A 851 -21.09 -4.21 41.97
C LEU A 851 -22.17 -3.18 41.66
N VAL A 852 -21.88 -1.92 42.03
CA VAL A 852 -22.69 -0.76 41.64
C VAL A 852 -22.18 -0.24 40.29
N ALA A 853 -22.98 -0.39 39.24
CA ALA A 853 -22.70 0.17 37.92
C ALA A 853 -23.38 1.53 37.81
N LYS A 854 -22.62 2.62 38.04
CA LYS A 854 -23.17 3.98 38.06
C LYS A 854 -23.63 4.41 36.66
N GLY A 855 -24.65 5.25 36.59
CA GLY A 855 -25.24 5.73 35.33
C GLY A 855 -24.22 6.50 34.49
N ASN A 856 -24.26 6.30 33.17
CA ASN A 856 -23.28 6.85 32.20
C ASN A 856 -21.81 6.60 32.59
N SER A 857 -21.50 5.40 33.10
CA SER A 857 -20.15 5.04 33.56
C SER A 857 -19.78 3.59 33.24
N ALA A 858 -18.59 3.20 33.64
CA ALA A 858 -18.08 1.85 33.50
C ALA A 858 -17.38 1.41 34.80
N THR A 859 -17.72 0.23 35.29
CA THR A 859 -17.18 -0.35 36.54
C THR A 859 -16.39 -1.62 36.21
N PRO A 860 -15.11 -1.73 36.57
CA PRO A 860 -14.33 -2.94 36.37
C PRO A 860 -14.59 -3.99 37.46
N ALA A 861 -14.67 -5.26 37.04
CA ALA A 861 -14.65 -6.44 37.89
C ALA A 861 -13.36 -7.24 37.62
N TYR A 862 -12.78 -7.84 38.66
CA TYR A 862 -11.46 -8.46 38.63
C TYR A 862 -11.54 -9.90 39.14
N PHE A 863 -11.23 -10.87 38.28
CA PHE A 863 -11.30 -12.29 38.59
C PHE A 863 -9.89 -12.89 38.64
N SER A 864 -9.41 -13.25 39.84
CA SER A 864 -8.17 -14.00 40.00
C SER A 864 -8.37 -15.46 39.61
N VAL A 865 -7.58 -15.94 38.65
CA VAL A 865 -7.65 -17.32 38.13
C VAL A 865 -6.26 -17.93 37.92
N VAL A 866 -6.21 -19.27 37.89
CA VAL A 866 -5.02 -20.07 37.62
C VAL A 866 -5.42 -21.25 36.71
N PRO A 867 -4.91 -21.38 35.47
CA PRO A 867 -5.32 -22.47 34.59
C PRO A 867 -4.56 -23.78 34.93
N LEU A 868 -5.31 -24.87 35.05
CA LEU A 868 -4.84 -26.21 35.41
C LEU A 868 -4.71 -27.15 34.19
N THR A 869 -5.40 -26.86 33.08
CA THR A 869 -5.31 -27.63 31.82
C THR A 869 -4.70 -26.81 30.70
N VAL A 870 -4.14 -27.50 29.71
CA VAL A 870 -3.55 -26.91 28.49
C VAL A 870 -4.61 -26.90 27.38
N GLY A 871 -4.63 -25.86 26.55
CA GLY A 871 -5.58 -25.68 25.44
C GLY A 871 -6.37 -24.38 25.53
N GLU A 872 -7.42 -24.27 24.71
CA GLU A 872 -8.34 -23.13 24.74
C GLU A 872 -9.41 -23.30 25.82
N ILE A 873 -9.30 -22.53 26.91
CA ILE A 873 -10.28 -22.49 28.00
C ILE A 873 -11.32 -21.40 27.69
N PRO A 874 -12.60 -21.71 27.42
CA PRO A 874 -13.62 -20.71 27.13
C PRO A 874 -14.03 -19.95 28.39
N ILE A 875 -13.61 -18.69 28.53
CA ILE A 875 -14.04 -17.82 29.63
C ILE A 875 -15.37 -17.17 29.24
N THR A 876 -16.45 -17.53 29.92
CA THR A 876 -17.74 -16.84 29.86
C THR A 876 -17.90 -15.92 31.08
N ILE A 877 -18.38 -14.70 30.85
CA ILE A 877 -18.76 -13.77 31.92
C ILE A 877 -20.15 -13.21 31.62
N THR A 878 -21.09 -13.45 32.53
CA THR A 878 -22.43 -12.86 32.55
C THR A 878 -22.44 -11.63 33.46
N ALA A 879 -23.23 -10.62 33.12
CA ALA A 879 -23.67 -9.61 34.09
C ALA A 879 -25.19 -9.48 34.05
N PHE A 880 -25.80 -9.35 35.22
CA PHE A 880 -27.24 -9.30 35.42
C PHE A 880 -27.59 -8.26 36.50
N ASP A 881 -28.46 -7.29 36.18
CA ASP A 881 -29.02 -6.38 37.18
C ASP A 881 -30.32 -6.94 37.76
N THR A 882 -30.30 -7.22 39.06
CA THR A 882 -31.41 -7.89 39.77
C THR A 882 -32.68 -7.05 39.92
N VAL A 883 -32.61 -5.73 39.68
CA VAL A 883 -33.74 -4.80 39.90
C VAL A 883 -34.47 -4.48 38.60
N SER A 884 -33.74 -4.41 37.48
CA SER A 884 -34.27 -3.98 36.17
C SER A 884 -34.23 -5.07 35.09
N GLY A 885 -33.59 -6.22 35.35
CA GLY A 885 -33.53 -7.36 34.41
C GLY A 885 -32.60 -7.17 33.21
N HIS A 886 -31.86 -6.05 33.14
CA HIS A 886 -30.83 -5.86 32.12
C HIS A 886 -29.73 -6.90 32.28
N SER A 887 -29.34 -7.53 31.19
CA SER A 887 -28.33 -8.59 31.20
C SER A 887 -27.59 -8.75 29.88
N ASP A 888 -26.35 -9.19 29.97
CA ASP A 888 -25.47 -9.45 28.83
C ASP A 888 -24.42 -10.50 29.22
N SER A 889 -24.05 -11.37 28.27
CA SER A 889 -22.99 -12.38 28.46
C SER A 889 -22.00 -12.36 27.32
N ILE A 890 -20.71 -12.50 27.65
CA ILE A 890 -19.61 -12.50 26.68
C ILE A 890 -18.70 -13.71 26.92
N ARG A 891 -18.38 -14.43 25.83
CA ARG A 891 -17.43 -15.55 25.86
C ARG A 891 -16.21 -15.28 24.98
N LYS A 892 -15.02 -15.55 25.53
CA LYS A 892 -13.74 -15.50 24.80
C LYS A 892 -12.83 -16.65 25.25
N ASN A 893 -12.09 -17.23 24.31
CA ASN A 893 -11.19 -18.33 24.63
C ASN A 893 -9.86 -17.79 25.17
N LEU A 894 -9.43 -18.29 26.34
CA LEU A 894 -8.10 -18.08 26.91
C LEU A 894 -7.18 -19.20 26.42
N ASN A 895 -6.10 -18.83 25.73
CA ASN A 895 -5.12 -19.79 25.22
C ASN A 895 -4.09 -20.16 26.30
N VAL A 896 -4.14 -21.40 26.79
CA VAL A 896 -3.22 -21.89 27.83
C VAL A 896 -2.19 -22.85 27.24
N VAL A 897 -0.90 -22.57 27.47
CA VAL A 897 0.23 -23.40 27.01
C VAL A 897 0.85 -24.21 28.15
N ALA A 898 1.44 -25.35 27.80
CA ALA A 898 2.09 -26.27 28.74
C ALA A 898 3.36 -25.68 29.39
N GLU A 899 3.77 -26.29 30.50
CA GLU A 899 5.11 -26.11 31.07
C GLU A 899 6.12 -26.99 30.31
N GLY A 900 7.39 -26.56 30.26
CA GLY A 900 8.46 -27.32 29.60
C GLY A 900 8.47 -27.20 28.07
N ILE A 901 8.89 -28.27 27.40
CA ILE A 901 9.01 -28.40 25.93
C ILE A 901 8.51 -29.79 25.55
N LEU A 902 7.82 -29.93 24.42
CA LEU A 902 7.41 -31.24 23.90
C LEU A 902 8.65 -32.01 23.40
N GLN A 903 8.84 -33.22 23.90
CA GLN A 903 9.88 -34.16 23.44
C GLN A 903 9.20 -35.43 22.91
N ARG A 904 9.79 -36.04 21.88
CA ARG A 904 9.28 -37.26 21.24
C ARG A 904 10.44 -38.23 20.98
N GLU A 905 10.23 -39.51 21.28
CA GLU A 905 11.09 -40.60 20.82
C GLU A 905 10.41 -41.34 19.67
N GLU A 906 11.18 -41.79 18.68
CA GLU A 906 10.67 -42.44 17.48
C GLU A 906 11.52 -43.67 17.12
N ARG A 907 10.89 -44.71 16.57
CA ARG A 907 11.55 -45.95 16.13
C ARG A 907 10.86 -46.53 14.90
N THR A 908 11.63 -46.82 13.86
CA THR A 908 11.15 -47.42 12.60
C THR A 908 11.70 -48.83 12.45
N ILE A 909 10.88 -49.76 11.94
CA ILE A 909 11.21 -51.19 11.80
C ILE A 909 10.71 -51.66 10.44
N CYS A 910 11.61 -52.15 9.59
CA CYS A 910 11.23 -52.74 8.29
C CYS A 910 10.76 -54.20 8.47
N ILE A 911 9.50 -54.47 8.18
CA ILE A 911 8.92 -55.82 8.20
C ILE A 911 9.26 -56.52 6.88
N ASN A 912 10.28 -57.36 6.88
CA ASN A 912 10.62 -58.23 5.76
C ASN A 912 9.88 -59.58 5.85
N SER A 913 9.93 -60.39 4.78
CA SER A 913 9.22 -61.68 4.67
C SER A 913 9.62 -62.76 5.70
N ALA A 914 10.65 -62.53 6.52
CA ALA A 914 11.09 -63.44 7.58
C ALA A 914 10.60 -63.03 8.99
N LEU A 915 10.21 -61.77 9.20
CA LEU A 915 9.76 -61.25 10.48
C LEU A 915 8.25 -61.51 10.70
N LYS A 916 7.93 -62.51 11.53
CA LYS A 916 6.53 -62.91 11.83
C LYS A 916 5.86 -62.13 12.96
N SER A 917 6.64 -61.53 13.86
CA SER A 917 6.14 -60.79 15.04
C SER A 917 7.26 -59.93 15.64
N HIS A 918 6.90 -58.80 16.24
CA HIS A 918 7.83 -57.92 16.98
C HIS A 918 7.11 -57.29 18.18
N THR A 919 7.85 -56.99 19.26
CA THR A 919 7.32 -56.44 20.51
C THR A 919 7.98 -55.09 20.79
N LEU A 920 7.20 -54.09 21.21
CA LEU A 920 7.67 -52.73 21.48
C LEU A 920 7.56 -52.42 22.97
N ASP A 921 8.71 -52.35 23.66
CA ASP A 921 8.78 -51.92 25.05
C ASP A 921 8.75 -50.39 25.16
N LEU A 922 7.77 -49.87 25.90
CA LEU A 922 7.45 -48.44 26.02
C LEU A 922 7.79 -47.92 27.42
N ASN A 923 8.97 -47.33 27.56
CA ASN A 923 9.44 -46.74 28.82
C ASN A 923 9.00 -45.27 28.94
N ARG A 924 8.70 -44.81 30.17
CA ARG A 924 8.35 -43.41 30.45
C ARG A 924 9.63 -42.59 30.73
N PRO A 925 9.83 -41.41 30.10
CA PRO A 925 10.98 -40.55 30.39
C PRO A 925 10.98 -40.06 31.85
N SER A 926 12.17 -39.93 32.43
CA SER A 926 12.36 -39.56 33.85
C SER A 926 12.21 -38.07 34.15
N ASP A 927 12.32 -37.24 33.11
CA ASP A 927 12.22 -35.78 33.09
C ASP A 927 10.85 -35.27 32.59
N MET A 928 9.94 -36.20 32.27
CA MET A 928 8.58 -35.91 31.82
C MET A 928 7.81 -35.08 32.85
N VAL A 929 7.22 -33.96 32.40
CA VAL A 929 6.45 -33.04 33.25
C VAL A 929 5.32 -33.79 33.97
N PRO A 930 5.18 -33.66 35.31
CA PRO A 930 4.08 -34.28 36.04
C PRO A 930 2.70 -33.88 35.50
N GLY A 931 1.84 -34.88 35.31
CA GLY A 931 0.49 -34.66 34.75
C GLY A 931 0.49 -34.11 33.32
N SER A 932 1.47 -34.47 32.49
CA SER A 932 1.34 -34.40 31.02
C SER A 932 0.96 -35.76 30.44
N ASP A 933 0.31 -35.75 29.27
CA ASP A 933 -0.04 -36.96 28.53
C ASP A 933 1.14 -37.45 27.68
N SER A 934 1.30 -38.77 27.58
CA SER A 934 2.29 -39.42 26.73
C SER A 934 1.58 -40.25 25.66
N HIS A 935 1.53 -39.75 24.43
CA HIS A 935 0.92 -40.45 23.30
C HIS A 935 1.95 -41.28 22.54
N VAL A 936 1.62 -42.54 22.27
CA VAL A 936 2.39 -43.43 21.40
C VAL A 936 1.60 -43.67 20.12
N PHE A 937 2.23 -43.41 18.98
CA PHE A 937 1.64 -43.59 17.67
C PHE A 937 2.36 -44.72 16.92
N VAL A 938 1.60 -45.52 16.18
CA VAL A 938 2.13 -46.62 15.37
C VAL A 938 1.55 -46.49 13.97
N SER A 939 2.42 -46.42 12.96
CA SER A 939 2.07 -46.36 11.55
C SER A 939 2.53 -47.63 10.85
N LEU A 940 1.74 -48.10 9.89
CA LEU A 940 2.04 -49.28 9.06
C LEU A 940 1.60 -48.98 7.63
N LYS A 941 2.54 -49.04 6.69
CA LYS A 941 2.35 -48.67 5.28
C LYS A 941 2.87 -49.79 4.38
N GLY A 942 2.21 -50.00 3.23
CA GLY A 942 2.49 -51.12 2.33
C GLY A 942 3.68 -50.88 1.38
N ASN A 943 4.01 -49.62 1.11
CA ASN A 943 5.16 -49.23 0.30
C ASN A 943 6.08 -48.27 1.08
N ILE A 944 7.36 -48.30 0.73
CA ILE A 944 8.47 -47.64 1.43
C ILE A 944 8.41 -46.10 1.35
N MET A 945 7.82 -45.53 0.30
CA MET A 945 7.84 -44.07 0.09
C MET A 945 6.56 -43.36 0.51
N ASP A 946 5.43 -44.07 0.64
CA ASP A 946 4.10 -43.47 0.77
C ASP A 946 4.02 -42.44 1.90
N GLU A 947 4.49 -42.78 3.10
CA GLU A 947 4.39 -41.89 4.26
C GLU A 947 5.26 -40.64 4.15
N SER A 948 6.48 -40.79 3.65
CA SER A 948 7.40 -39.67 3.38
C SER A 948 6.79 -38.71 2.35
N VAL A 949 6.19 -39.25 1.29
CA VAL A 949 5.62 -38.48 0.18
C VAL A 949 4.30 -37.82 0.56
N GLU A 950 3.36 -38.57 1.17
CA GLU A 950 2.07 -38.08 1.65
C GLU A 950 2.21 -36.92 2.64
N ASN A 951 3.15 -37.03 3.59
CA ASN A 951 3.41 -35.94 4.53
C ASN A 951 4.09 -34.73 3.86
N CYS A 952 4.85 -34.90 2.76
CA CYS A 952 5.43 -33.76 2.03
C CYS A 952 4.41 -32.92 1.26
N LEU A 953 3.18 -33.40 1.02
CA LEU A 953 2.18 -32.69 0.21
C LEU A 953 1.38 -31.61 0.95
N SER A 954 1.39 -31.60 2.29
CA SER A 954 0.56 -30.68 3.10
C SER A 954 1.39 -30.00 4.19
N LEU A 955 1.01 -28.78 4.57
CA LEU A 955 1.68 -28.04 5.66
C LEU A 955 1.65 -28.85 6.98
N THR A 956 0.52 -29.49 7.26
CA THR A 956 0.33 -30.31 8.46
C THR A 956 1.08 -31.65 8.41
N GLY A 957 1.42 -32.15 7.22
CA GLY A 957 2.30 -33.31 7.05
C GLY A 957 3.77 -32.94 7.21
N VAL A 958 4.21 -31.83 6.61
CA VAL A 958 5.58 -31.33 6.72
C VAL A 958 5.93 -30.95 8.18
N GLU A 959 4.95 -30.52 8.97
CA GLU A 959 5.10 -30.28 10.41
C GLU A 959 5.16 -31.55 11.28
N LYS A 960 4.79 -32.72 10.73
CA LYS A 960 5.09 -34.02 11.34
C LYS A 960 6.49 -34.50 10.98
N LEU A 961 6.94 -34.22 9.75
CA LEU A 961 8.29 -34.56 9.26
C LEU A 961 9.38 -33.77 9.99
N ILE A 962 9.20 -32.47 10.23
CA ILE A 962 10.25 -31.59 10.75
C ILE A 962 9.71 -30.55 11.75
N GLN A 963 9.99 -30.78 13.04
CA GLN A 963 9.62 -29.87 14.15
C GLN A 963 10.71 -28.83 14.45
N VAL A 964 10.89 -27.86 13.55
CA VAL A 964 11.66 -26.63 13.84
C VAL A 964 10.67 -25.47 13.99
N PRO A 965 10.85 -24.55 14.96
CA PRO A 965 10.00 -23.35 15.09
C PRO A 965 9.92 -22.55 13.79
N THR A 966 8.87 -21.74 13.61
CA THR A 966 8.64 -20.97 12.38
C THR A 966 9.04 -19.50 12.53
N GLY A 967 9.97 -19.02 11.70
CA GLY A 967 10.26 -17.58 11.63
C GLY A 967 11.42 -17.13 10.76
N CYS A 968 12.30 -18.01 10.26
CA CYS A 968 13.52 -17.63 9.53
C CYS A 968 13.59 -18.22 8.09
N ALA A 969 14.60 -17.80 7.32
CA ALA A 969 14.78 -18.22 5.92
C ALA A 969 15.11 -19.72 5.80
N GLU A 970 16.06 -20.17 6.64
CA GLU A 970 16.41 -21.56 6.92
C GLU A 970 15.15 -22.45 7.09
N GLN A 971 14.32 -22.14 8.09
CA GLN A 971 13.08 -22.86 8.40
C GLN A 971 12.04 -22.85 7.26
N THR A 972 12.00 -21.79 6.46
CA THR A 972 11.11 -21.69 5.30
C THR A 972 11.55 -22.67 4.21
N MET A 973 12.86 -22.79 3.97
CA MET A 973 13.42 -23.76 3.03
C MET A 973 13.23 -25.21 3.47
N VAL A 974 13.41 -25.49 4.76
CA VAL A 974 13.19 -26.80 5.37
C VAL A 974 11.80 -27.34 5.09
N LYS A 975 10.77 -26.49 5.12
CA LYS A 975 9.38 -26.90 4.80
C LYS A 975 9.09 -26.94 3.30
N MET A 976 9.70 -26.06 2.51
CA MET A 976 9.40 -25.90 1.07
C MET A 976 10.11 -26.94 0.19
N ALA A 977 11.35 -27.32 0.50
CA ALA A 977 12.14 -28.21 -0.36
C ALA A 977 11.59 -29.66 -0.44
N PRO A 978 11.17 -30.32 0.65
CA PRO A 978 10.63 -31.68 0.58
C PRO A 978 9.36 -31.79 -0.27
N ALA A 979 8.48 -30.78 -0.21
CA ALA A 979 7.26 -30.70 -1.01
C ALA A 979 7.56 -30.67 -2.52
N VAL A 980 8.56 -29.91 -2.96
CA VAL A 980 8.98 -29.83 -4.37
C VAL A 980 9.46 -31.20 -4.87
N TYR A 981 10.33 -31.88 -4.11
CA TYR A 981 10.82 -33.21 -4.50
C TYR A 981 9.75 -34.31 -4.41
N ALA A 982 8.74 -34.17 -3.54
CA ALA A 982 7.60 -35.09 -3.48
C ALA A 982 6.67 -34.94 -4.69
N ILE A 983 6.43 -33.71 -5.17
CA ILE A 983 5.74 -33.47 -6.44
C ILE A 983 6.56 -34.03 -7.62
N GLU A 984 7.87 -33.77 -7.67
CA GLU A 984 8.78 -34.31 -8.69
C GLU A 984 8.75 -35.85 -8.72
N TYR A 985 8.74 -36.51 -7.55
CA TYR A 985 8.59 -37.96 -7.43
C TYR A 985 7.23 -38.48 -7.94
N LEU A 986 6.11 -37.85 -7.56
CA LEU A 986 4.78 -38.30 -7.96
C LEU A 986 4.48 -38.04 -9.44
N ASP A 987 4.99 -36.94 -10.01
CA ASP A 987 4.93 -36.69 -11.46
C ASP A 987 5.82 -37.66 -12.25
N ALA A 988 7.03 -37.98 -11.76
CA ALA A 988 7.93 -38.92 -12.42
C ALA A 988 7.55 -40.41 -12.24
N SER A 989 6.66 -40.75 -11.31
CA SER A 989 6.19 -42.12 -11.06
C SER A 989 4.72 -42.37 -11.45
N GLU A 990 4.02 -41.34 -11.94
CA GLU A 990 2.59 -41.35 -12.29
C GLU A 990 1.63 -41.72 -11.13
N GLN A 991 2.11 -41.68 -9.88
CA GLN A 991 1.39 -42.18 -8.69
C GLN A 991 0.25 -41.29 -8.18
N TRP A 992 -0.02 -40.14 -8.81
CA TRP A 992 -1.13 -39.25 -8.43
C TRP A 992 -2.52 -39.91 -8.44
N ALA A 993 -2.72 -41.00 -9.18
CA ALA A 993 -3.96 -41.77 -9.15
C ALA A 993 -4.31 -42.37 -7.77
N ASN A 994 -3.33 -42.46 -6.86
CA ASN A 994 -3.52 -42.92 -5.48
C ASN A 994 -3.91 -41.80 -4.50
N PHE A 995 -3.96 -40.54 -4.94
CA PHE A 995 -4.14 -39.35 -4.12
C PHE A 995 -5.33 -38.50 -4.58
N ASN A 996 -5.88 -37.67 -3.70
CA ASN A 996 -6.97 -36.77 -4.05
C ASN A 996 -6.44 -35.60 -4.92
N PRO A 997 -7.12 -35.21 -6.02
CA PRO A 997 -6.68 -34.12 -6.89
C PRO A 997 -6.41 -32.80 -6.17
N GLU A 998 -7.18 -32.52 -5.10
CA GLU A 998 -7.04 -31.33 -4.25
C GLU A 998 -5.68 -31.25 -3.53
N GLN A 999 -5.04 -32.39 -3.23
CA GLN A 999 -3.74 -32.42 -2.54
C GLN A 999 -2.61 -31.84 -3.40
N LYS A 1000 -2.69 -31.96 -4.74
CA LYS A 1000 -1.72 -31.29 -5.63
C LYS A 1000 -1.88 -29.77 -5.59
N GLU A 1001 -3.12 -29.28 -5.49
CA GLU A 1001 -3.39 -27.84 -5.36
C GLU A 1001 -2.99 -27.29 -3.97
N GLU A 1002 -3.16 -28.08 -2.89
CA GLU A 1002 -2.65 -27.73 -1.57
C GLU A 1002 -1.11 -27.63 -1.55
N ALA A 1003 -0.42 -28.63 -2.11
CA ALA A 1003 1.04 -28.65 -2.19
C ALA A 1003 1.59 -27.45 -2.98
N ILE A 1004 0.96 -27.08 -4.11
CA ILE A 1004 1.31 -25.89 -4.89
C ILE A 1004 1.09 -24.60 -4.08
N LYS A 1005 -0.05 -24.46 -3.38
CA LYS A 1005 -0.31 -23.30 -2.50
C LYS A 1005 0.69 -23.19 -1.35
N MET A 1006 1.14 -24.32 -0.80
CA MET A 1006 2.22 -24.35 0.20
C MET A 1006 3.53 -23.83 -0.39
N ILE A 1007 3.89 -24.23 -1.62
CA ILE A 1007 5.11 -23.77 -2.31
C ILE A 1007 5.00 -22.28 -2.68
N GLU A 1008 3.83 -21.77 -3.10
CA GLU A 1008 3.60 -20.32 -3.30
C GLU A 1008 3.75 -19.51 -1.99
N LYS A 1009 3.24 -20.03 -0.87
CA LYS A 1009 3.37 -19.41 0.46
C LYS A 1009 4.82 -19.46 0.96
N GLY A 1010 5.55 -20.55 0.70
CA GLY A 1010 6.98 -20.66 0.94
C GLY A 1010 7.79 -19.64 0.14
N TYR A 1011 7.57 -19.57 -1.17
CA TYR A 1011 8.22 -18.59 -2.05
C TYR A 1011 7.98 -17.15 -1.57
N THR A 1012 6.73 -16.82 -1.24
CA THR A 1012 6.34 -15.51 -0.72
C THR A 1012 7.09 -15.15 0.57
N ARG A 1013 7.30 -16.10 1.48
CA ARG A 1013 8.10 -15.90 2.70
C ARG A 1013 9.58 -15.69 2.39
N LEU A 1014 10.16 -16.45 1.46
CA LEU A 1014 11.57 -16.32 1.07
C LEU A 1014 11.90 -14.92 0.54
N LEU A 1015 11.00 -14.31 -0.23
CA LEU A 1015 11.18 -12.93 -0.72
C LEU A 1015 11.34 -11.91 0.43
N GLU A 1016 10.75 -12.12 1.61
CA GLU A 1016 10.96 -11.20 2.74
C GLU A 1016 12.39 -11.27 3.32
N PHE A 1017 13.11 -12.38 3.12
CA PHE A 1017 14.50 -12.54 3.54
C PHE A 1017 15.54 -12.14 2.48
N GLN A 1018 15.15 -11.94 1.22
CA GLN A 1018 16.10 -11.54 0.16
C GLN A 1018 16.69 -10.15 0.44
N LYS A 1019 18.01 -10.03 0.32
CA LYS A 1019 18.76 -8.78 0.54
C LYS A 1019 18.97 -8.04 -0.78
N VAL A 1020 19.48 -6.80 -0.69
CA VAL A 1020 19.64 -5.87 -1.83
C VAL A 1020 20.62 -6.39 -2.90
N ASP A 1021 21.58 -7.22 -2.49
CA ASP A 1021 22.55 -7.93 -3.34
C ASP A 1021 22.00 -9.26 -3.90
N GLY A 1022 20.76 -9.64 -3.58
CA GLY A 1022 20.16 -10.93 -3.94
C GLY A 1022 20.51 -12.08 -3.01
N SER A 1023 21.34 -11.87 -1.98
CA SER A 1023 21.75 -12.91 -1.03
C SER A 1023 20.72 -13.18 0.06
N TYR A 1024 20.90 -14.29 0.78
CA TYR A 1024 20.09 -14.69 1.92
C TYR A 1024 20.95 -14.96 3.17
N GLY A 1025 20.32 -14.92 4.34
CA GLY A 1025 20.87 -15.37 5.62
C GLY A 1025 19.70 -15.74 6.54
N ALA A 1026 19.97 -16.36 7.69
CA ALA A 1026 18.97 -16.82 8.66
C ALA A 1026 17.81 -15.82 8.83
N PHE A 1027 18.18 -14.58 9.16
CA PHE A 1027 17.31 -13.41 9.20
C PHE A 1027 17.86 -12.31 8.29
N LYS A 1028 17.01 -11.33 7.97
CA LYS A 1028 17.41 -10.15 7.18
C LYS A 1028 18.53 -9.32 7.86
N THR A 1029 18.60 -9.34 9.20
CA THR A 1029 19.57 -8.58 10.00
C THR A 1029 20.88 -9.34 10.26
N THR A 1030 20.91 -10.66 10.09
CA THR A 1030 22.16 -11.43 10.13
C THR A 1030 22.96 -11.20 8.83
N PRO A 1031 24.29 -11.42 8.83
CA PRO A 1031 25.08 -11.51 7.61
C PRO A 1031 24.57 -12.60 6.65
N SER A 1032 25.13 -12.66 5.44
CA SER A 1032 24.67 -13.56 4.38
C SER A 1032 25.46 -14.86 4.38
N SER A 1033 24.75 -15.99 4.19
CA SER A 1033 25.34 -17.31 4.06
C SER A 1033 25.42 -17.68 2.58
N VAL A 1034 26.63 -18.07 2.15
CA VAL A 1034 26.90 -18.62 0.82
C VAL A 1034 26.14 -19.94 0.65
N TRP A 1035 26.19 -20.81 1.68
CA TRP A 1035 25.50 -22.09 1.68
C TRP A 1035 23.98 -21.95 1.53
N LEU A 1036 23.34 -21.11 2.35
CA LEU A 1036 21.89 -20.92 2.31
C LEU A 1036 21.43 -20.31 0.98
N THR A 1037 22.22 -19.38 0.44
CA THR A 1037 21.91 -18.76 -0.87
C THR A 1037 21.98 -19.80 -1.99
N ALA A 1038 22.97 -20.70 -1.98
CA ALA A 1038 23.05 -21.80 -2.93
C ALA A 1038 21.89 -22.81 -2.78
N PHE A 1039 21.50 -23.15 -1.55
CA PHE A 1039 20.36 -24.04 -1.29
C PHE A 1039 19.03 -23.45 -1.79
N ILE A 1040 18.81 -22.15 -1.56
CA ILE A 1040 17.64 -21.42 -2.07
C ILE A 1040 17.63 -21.41 -3.60
N VAL A 1041 18.76 -21.08 -4.26
CA VAL A 1041 18.88 -21.07 -5.73
C VAL A 1041 18.59 -22.45 -6.34
N LYS A 1042 19.12 -23.53 -5.73
CA LYS A 1042 18.88 -24.92 -6.15
C LYS A 1042 17.39 -25.26 -6.19
N VAL A 1043 16.66 -25.00 -5.10
CA VAL A 1043 15.23 -25.36 -4.98
C VAL A 1043 14.33 -24.40 -5.76
N LEU A 1044 14.60 -23.09 -5.76
CA LEU A 1044 13.82 -22.12 -6.56
C LEU A 1044 13.90 -22.40 -8.06
N THR A 1045 15.00 -22.97 -8.54
CA THR A 1045 15.14 -23.40 -9.93
C THR A 1045 14.16 -24.52 -10.28
N ARG A 1046 14.01 -25.53 -9.41
CA ARG A 1046 13.01 -26.61 -9.57
C ARG A 1046 11.57 -26.13 -9.39
N CYS A 1047 11.34 -25.14 -8.52
CA CYS A 1047 10.01 -24.55 -8.32
C CYS A 1047 9.41 -23.93 -9.60
N ARG A 1048 10.23 -23.56 -10.61
CA ARG A 1048 9.76 -22.92 -11.86
C ARG A 1048 8.81 -23.81 -12.68
N GLU A 1049 8.86 -25.13 -12.49
CA GLU A 1049 7.99 -26.09 -13.19
C GLU A 1049 6.58 -26.12 -12.60
N TYR A 1050 6.39 -25.62 -11.36
CA TYR A 1050 5.14 -25.69 -10.60
C TYR A 1050 4.54 -24.33 -10.24
N ILE A 1051 5.36 -23.29 -10.03
CA ILE A 1051 4.93 -21.94 -9.63
C ILE A 1051 5.61 -20.82 -10.42
N SER A 1052 4.96 -19.66 -10.50
CA SER A 1052 5.43 -18.48 -11.26
C SER A 1052 6.55 -17.71 -10.55
N VAL A 1053 7.74 -18.31 -10.47
CA VAL A 1053 8.95 -17.67 -9.93
C VAL A 1053 9.47 -16.59 -10.90
N GLN A 1054 9.85 -15.41 -10.40
CA GLN A 1054 10.46 -14.37 -11.23
C GLN A 1054 11.97 -14.61 -11.43
N ASP A 1055 12.38 -14.73 -12.70
CA ASP A 1055 13.79 -14.89 -13.13
C ASP A 1055 14.77 -13.95 -12.45
N SER A 1056 14.40 -12.69 -12.24
CA SER A 1056 15.23 -11.67 -11.60
C SER A 1056 15.63 -12.04 -10.18
N HIS A 1057 14.76 -12.70 -9.42
CA HIS A 1057 15.06 -13.09 -8.04
C HIS A 1057 16.13 -14.19 -7.99
N ILE A 1058 16.12 -15.15 -8.94
CA ILE A 1058 17.15 -16.19 -9.06
C ILE A 1058 18.46 -15.61 -9.60
N ARG A 1059 18.40 -14.79 -10.67
CA ARG A 1059 19.60 -14.22 -11.32
C ARG A 1059 20.41 -13.35 -10.34
N ASN A 1060 19.77 -12.53 -9.52
CA ASN A 1060 20.47 -11.74 -8.51
C ASN A 1060 21.23 -12.62 -7.51
N SER A 1061 20.63 -13.72 -7.04
CA SER A 1061 21.28 -14.68 -6.14
C SER A 1061 22.43 -15.44 -6.81
N ILE A 1062 22.33 -15.77 -8.11
CA ILE A 1062 23.44 -16.34 -8.88
C ILE A 1062 24.58 -15.33 -9.01
N SER A 1063 24.29 -14.06 -9.33
CA SER A 1063 25.29 -12.99 -9.38
C SER A 1063 25.97 -12.74 -8.04
N TYR A 1064 25.26 -12.90 -6.91
CA TYR A 1064 25.90 -12.92 -5.59
C TYR A 1064 26.87 -14.10 -5.46
N LEU A 1065 26.44 -15.34 -5.75
CA LEU A 1065 27.28 -16.54 -5.63
C LEU A 1065 28.55 -16.46 -6.49
N ILE A 1066 28.47 -16.00 -7.74
CA ILE A 1066 29.64 -15.79 -8.61
C ILE A 1066 30.67 -14.87 -7.93
N ASN A 1067 30.22 -13.81 -7.26
CA ASN A 1067 31.07 -12.86 -6.55
C ASN A 1067 31.56 -13.35 -5.17
N GLN A 1068 31.32 -14.61 -4.78
CA GLN A 1068 31.83 -15.22 -3.54
C GLN A 1068 32.89 -16.32 -3.78
N GLN A 1069 33.26 -16.59 -5.04
CA GLN A 1069 34.38 -17.48 -5.34
C GLN A 1069 35.71 -16.82 -4.94
N GLN A 1070 36.58 -17.59 -4.28
CA GLN A 1070 37.89 -17.15 -3.81
C GLN A 1070 38.95 -17.21 -4.92
N ALA A 1071 40.11 -16.61 -4.68
CA ALA A 1071 41.22 -16.55 -5.64
C ALA A 1071 41.93 -17.91 -5.87
N ASP A 1072 41.57 -18.96 -5.14
CA ASP A 1072 41.97 -20.36 -5.34
C ASP A 1072 40.84 -21.22 -5.93
N ASP A 1073 39.82 -20.57 -6.51
CA ASP A 1073 38.57 -21.14 -7.03
C ASP A 1073 37.61 -21.79 -6.00
N SER A 1074 37.92 -21.70 -4.69
CA SER A 1074 37.07 -22.27 -3.63
C SER A 1074 35.85 -21.41 -3.25
N PHE A 1075 34.92 -22.01 -2.50
CA PHE A 1075 33.86 -21.30 -1.78
C PHE A 1075 34.01 -21.51 -0.28
N HIS A 1076 33.99 -20.40 0.46
CA HIS A 1076 34.03 -20.37 1.93
C HIS A 1076 32.86 -19.53 2.46
N ASP A 1077 32.16 -20.00 3.49
CA ASP A 1077 31.03 -19.28 4.10
C ASP A 1077 31.45 -18.63 5.42
N HIS A 1078 31.85 -17.36 5.37
CA HIS A 1078 32.24 -16.59 6.55
C HIS A 1078 31.13 -16.47 7.62
N HIS A 1079 29.87 -16.74 7.25
CA HIS A 1079 28.70 -16.52 8.10
C HIS A 1079 27.68 -17.65 7.93
N PRO A 1080 28.01 -18.88 8.40
CA PRO A 1080 27.13 -20.05 8.26
C PRO A 1080 25.78 -19.84 8.96
N VAL A 1081 24.82 -20.68 8.55
CA VAL A 1081 23.44 -20.72 9.08
C VAL A 1081 23.40 -20.88 10.60
N LEU A 1082 22.33 -20.35 11.21
CA LEU A 1082 22.16 -20.41 12.67
C LEU A 1082 21.79 -21.83 13.11
N ASP A 1083 20.90 -22.49 12.38
CA ASP A 1083 20.68 -23.92 12.55
C ASP A 1083 21.74 -24.73 11.79
N ARG A 1084 22.84 -25.07 12.48
CA ARG A 1084 23.90 -25.91 11.92
C ARG A 1084 23.45 -27.31 11.53
N THR A 1085 22.30 -27.81 11.99
CA THR A 1085 21.78 -29.10 11.51
C THR A 1085 21.43 -29.03 10.02
N MET A 1086 20.98 -27.87 9.53
CA MET A 1086 20.75 -27.64 8.11
C MET A 1086 22.00 -27.73 7.23
N GLN A 1087 23.20 -27.55 7.78
CA GLN A 1087 24.45 -27.74 7.05
C GLN A 1087 24.95 -29.18 7.05
N GLY A 1088 24.30 -30.09 7.80
CA GLY A 1088 24.68 -31.50 7.86
C GLY A 1088 26.15 -31.69 8.19
N GLY A 1089 26.85 -32.51 7.39
CA GLY A 1089 28.29 -32.76 7.54
C GLY A 1089 29.20 -31.57 7.17
N ILE A 1090 28.71 -30.57 6.43
CA ILE A 1090 29.53 -29.45 5.91
C ILE A 1090 30.17 -28.66 7.07
N GLY A 1091 29.41 -28.38 8.13
CA GLY A 1091 29.90 -27.67 9.33
C GLY A 1091 30.74 -28.51 10.30
N SER A 1092 31.30 -29.64 9.84
CA SER A 1092 32.12 -30.58 10.63
C SER A 1092 33.31 -31.19 9.87
N ALA A 1093 33.32 -31.08 8.53
CA ALA A 1093 34.42 -31.49 7.67
C ALA A 1093 35.39 -30.32 7.40
N GLU A 1094 36.33 -30.50 6.47
CA GLU A 1094 37.05 -29.39 5.84
C GLU A 1094 36.01 -28.50 5.10
N GLU A 1095 35.59 -27.41 5.76
CA GLU A 1095 34.35 -26.67 5.43
C GLU A 1095 34.29 -26.25 3.94
N ASP A 1096 35.42 -25.76 3.41
CA ASP A 1096 35.54 -25.21 2.06
C ASP A 1096 35.35 -26.26 0.95
N LEU A 1097 35.85 -27.50 1.13
CA LEU A 1097 35.75 -28.53 0.10
C LEU A 1097 34.31 -29.03 -0.05
N ALA A 1098 33.63 -29.27 1.07
CA ALA A 1098 32.24 -29.71 1.06
C ALA A 1098 31.30 -28.59 0.58
N LEU A 1099 31.56 -27.34 0.97
CA LEU A 1099 30.81 -26.18 0.49
C LEU A 1099 31.02 -25.94 -1.01
N THR A 1100 32.25 -26.02 -1.51
CA THR A 1100 32.56 -25.89 -2.94
C THR A 1100 31.81 -26.92 -3.78
N ALA A 1101 31.75 -28.18 -3.31
CA ALA A 1101 30.94 -29.22 -3.95
C ALA A 1101 29.43 -28.89 -3.94
N PHE A 1102 28.89 -28.44 -2.80
CA PHE A 1102 27.47 -28.06 -2.66
C PHE A 1102 27.08 -26.88 -3.57
N VAL A 1103 27.89 -25.82 -3.62
CA VAL A 1103 27.67 -24.67 -4.52
C VAL A 1103 27.76 -25.10 -5.98
N THR A 1104 28.71 -25.98 -6.33
CA THR A 1104 28.82 -26.53 -7.69
C THR A 1104 27.57 -27.31 -8.09
N ILE A 1105 27.01 -28.14 -7.20
CA ILE A 1105 25.75 -28.88 -7.45
C ILE A 1105 24.60 -27.91 -7.71
N ALA A 1106 24.47 -26.84 -6.92
CA ALA A 1106 23.42 -25.85 -7.10
C ALA A 1106 23.56 -25.12 -8.45
N LEU A 1107 24.76 -24.62 -8.78
CA LEU A 1107 25.02 -23.91 -10.04
C LEU A 1107 24.84 -24.82 -11.27
N GLN A 1108 25.30 -26.07 -11.21
CA GLN A 1108 25.13 -27.05 -12.31
C GLN A 1108 23.65 -27.35 -12.58
N GLN A 1109 22.79 -27.36 -11.55
CA GLN A 1109 21.34 -27.47 -11.73
C GLN A 1109 20.71 -26.19 -12.29
N THR A 1110 21.27 -25.00 -12.05
CA THR A 1110 20.80 -23.76 -12.72
C THR A 1110 21.15 -23.71 -14.20
N LEU A 1111 22.29 -24.26 -14.62
CA LEU A 1111 22.72 -24.24 -16.03
C LEU A 1111 21.77 -24.98 -16.97
N GLN A 1112 21.03 -25.97 -16.46
CA GLN A 1112 20.00 -26.68 -17.22
C GLN A 1112 18.81 -25.79 -17.63
N VAL A 1113 18.66 -24.61 -17.01
CA VAL A 1113 17.53 -23.68 -17.24
C VAL A 1113 17.95 -22.22 -17.48
N TYR A 1114 19.23 -21.90 -17.28
CA TYR A 1114 19.86 -20.61 -17.55
C TYR A 1114 21.29 -20.79 -18.05
N GLU A 1115 21.47 -20.82 -19.37
CA GLU A 1115 22.83 -20.79 -19.95
C GLU A 1115 23.50 -19.44 -19.63
N SER A 1116 24.58 -19.48 -18.85
CA SER A 1116 25.44 -18.32 -18.56
C SER A 1116 26.91 -18.71 -18.69
N PRO A 1117 27.72 -18.03 -19.52
CA PRO A 1117 29.13 -18.36 -19.69
C PRO A 1117 29.93 -18.16 -18.39
N ASP A 1118 29.53 -17.20 -17.55
CA ASP A 1118 30.20 -16.87 -16.30
C ASP A 1118 30.06 -18.01 -15.29
N VAL A 1119 28.85 -18.61 -15.19
CA VAL A 1119 28.59 -19.77 -14.33
C VAL A 1119 29.39 -20.99 -14.78
N VAL A 1120 29.55 -21.20 -16.10
CA VAL A 1120 30.39 -22.28 -16.64
C VAL A 1120 31.87 -22.06 -16.31
N GLN A 1121 32.36 -20.82 -16.23
CA GLN A 1121 33.74 -20.54 -15.79
C GLN A 1121 33.91 -20.84 -14.29
N VAL A 1122 33.01 -20.34 -13.44
CA VAL A 1122 33.00 -20.58 -11.99
C VAL A 1122 33.04 -22.07 -11.65
N ILE A 1123 32.20 -22.88 -12.31
CA ILE A 1123 32.17 -24.34 -12.12
C ILE A 1123 33.49 -25.01 -12.54
N ARG A 1124 34.15 -24.56 -13.61
CA ARG A 1124 35.45 -25.11 -14.03
C ARG A 1124 36.55 -24.83 -13.00
N GLY A 1125 36.57 -23.64 -12.41
CA GLY A 1125 37.44 -23.33 -11.27
C GLY A 1125 37.16 -24.26 -10.09
N ALA A 1126 35.90 -24.35 -9.65
CA ALA A 1126 35.51 -25.19 -8.52
C ALA A 1126 35.87 -26.68 -8.72
N VAL A 1127 35.74 -27.20 -9.95
CA VAL A 1127 36.20 -28.56 -10.32
C VAL A 1127 37.72 -28.70 -10.23
N SER A 1128 38.49 -27.69 -10.64
CA SER A 1128 39.96 -27.66 -10.49
C SER A 1128 40.37 -27.71 -9.01
N TYR A 1129 39.76 -26.88 -8.16
CA TYR A 1129 39.97 -26.91 -6.70
C TYR A 1129 39.62 -28.28 -6.10
N MET A 1130 38.42 -28.79 -6.39
CA MET A 1130 37.96 -30.10 -5.91
C MET A 1130 38.92 -31.23 -6.30
N LYS A 1131 39.40 -31.28 -7.56
CA LYS A 1131 40.38 -32.27 -8.03
C LYS A 1131 41.65 -32.26 -7.17
N ASN A 1132 42.18 -31.07 -6.90
CA ASN A 1132 43.44 -30.91 -6.17
C ASN A 1132 43.30 -31.35 -4.70
N GLN A 1133 42.25 -30.89 -4.00
CA GLN A 1133 42.05 -31.21 -2.57
C GLN A 1133 41.57 -32.64 -2.33
N LEU A 1134 40.79 -33.22 -3.24
CA LEU A 1134 40.30 -34.61 -3.16
C LEU A 1134 41.44 -35.63 -3.02
N SER A 1135 42.64 -35.33 -3.52
CA SER A 1135 43.82 -36.17 -3.30
C SER A 1135 44.21 -36.26 -1.81
N ARG A 1136 44.18 -35.13 -1.08
CA ARG A 1136 44.66 -34.96 0.30
C ARG A 1136 43.60 -35.26 1.36
N ASN A 1137 42.36 -34.86 1.10
CA ASN A 1137 41.22 -35.02 2.02
C ASN A 1137 41.10 -36.47 2.54
N THR A 1138 40.95 -36.66 3.85
CA THR A 1138 40.73 -37.97 4.48
C THR A 1138 39.29 -38.20 4.94
N ASN A 1139 38.43 -37.18 4.92
CA ASN A 1139 37.06 -37.26 5.38
C ASN A 1139 36.14 -37.84 4.29
N CYS A 1140 35.44 -38.91 4.65
CA CYS A 1140 34.51 -39.61 3.76
C CYS A 1140 33.26 -38.78 3.41
N TYR A 1141 32.87 -37.79 4.23
CA TYR A 1141 31.75 -36.90 3.95
C TYR A 1141 32.04 -35.95 2.78
N SER A 1142 33.11 -35.15 2.90
CA SER A 1142 33.55 -34.27 1.81
C SER A 1142 33.90 -35.07 0.54
N THR A 1143 34.38 -36.32 0.69
CA THR A 1143 34.56 -37.24 -0.45
C THR A 1143 33.23 -37.61 -1.12
N ALA A 1144 32.17 -37.92 -0.37
CA ALA A 1144 30.86 -38.31 -0.92
C ALA A 1144 30.19 -37.19 -1.72
N ILE A 1145 30.10 -35.98 -1.14
CA ILE A 1145 29.49 -34.82 -1.83
C ILE A 1145 30.33 -34.37 -3.04
N THR A 1146 31.67 -34.43 -2.94
CA THR A 1146 32.57 -34.14 -4.08
C THR A 1146 32.41 -35.17 -5.20
N ALA A 1147 32.32 -36.46 -4.88
CA ALA A 1147 32.09 -37.51 -5.88
C ALA A 1147 30.75 -37.33 -6.61
N TYR A 1148 29.69 -36.97 -5.88
CA TYR A 1148 28.40 -36.63 -6.48
C TYR A 1148 28.49 -35.37 -7.37
N ALA A 1149 29.11 -34.28 -6.89
CA ALA A 1149 29.29 -33.04 -7.65
C ALA A 1149 30.06 -33.26 -8.97
N LEU A 1150 31.20 -33.95 -8.92
CA LEU A 1150 32.01 -34.26 -10.10
C LEU A 1150 31.25 -35.16 -11.10
N THR A 1151 30.51 -36.15 -10.60
CA THR A 1151 29.67 -37.04 -11.44
C THR A 1151 28.53 -36.27 -12.13
N LEU A 1152 27.95 -35.27 -11.45
CA LEU A 1152 26.87 -34.42 -11.96
C LEU A 1152 27.35 -33.38 -13.00
N VAL A 1153 28.63 -32.96 -12.92
CA VAL A 1153 29.25 -32.10 -13.95
C VAL A 1153 29.70 -32.92 -15.16
N GLN A 1154 30.43 -34.03 -14.96
CA GLN A 1154 30.87 -34.92 -16.04
C GLN A 1154 31.17 -36.34 -15.50
N SER A 1155 30.23 -37.27 -15.72
CA SER A 1155 30.29 -38.67 -15.25
C SER A 1155 31.55 -39.42 -15.67
N ASP A 1156 32.04 -39.15 -16.88
CA ASP A 1156 33.07 -39.95 -17.54
C ASP A 1156 34.49 -39.41 -17.27
N SER A 1157 34.59 -38.31 -16.54
CA SER A 1157 35.85 -37.65 -16.17
C SER A 1157 36.76 -38.55 -15.32
N GLU A 1158 38.07 -38.32 -15.40
CA GLU A 1158 39.04 -39.08 -14.57
C GLU A 1158 38.89 -38.71 -13.09
N GLU A 1159 38.50 -37.46 -12.84
CA GLU A 1159 38.17 -36.86 -11.57
C GLU A 1159 36.99 -37.58 -10.90
N ALA A 1160 35.87 -37.78 -11.61
CA ALA A 1160 34.71 -38.52 -11.09
C ALA A 1160 35.03 -40.00 -10.84
N ARG A 1161 35.87 -40.61 -11.69
CA ARG A 1161 36.32 -42.01 -11.52
C ARG A 1161 37.18 -42.18 -10.25
N PHE A 1162 38.17 -41.31 -10.06
CA PHE A 1162 38.99 -41.29 -8.85
C PHE A 1162 38.16 -41.03 -7.59
N ALA A 1163 37.20 -40.09 -7.65
CA ALA A 1163 36.28 -39.81 -6.57
C ALA A 1163 35.39 -41.02 -6.21
N LYS A 1164 34.87 -41.74 -7.22
CA LYS A 1164 34.08 -42.98 -7.05
C LYS A 1164 34.88 -44.05 -6.33
N GLU A 1165 36.12 -44.29 -6.74
CA GLU A 1165 36.98 -45.31 -6.13
C GLU A 1165 37.33 -44.97 -4.68
N LYS A 1166 37.71 -43.71 -4.41
CA LYS A 1166 37.98 -43.23 -3.05
C LYS A 1166 36.75 -43.31 -2.14
N LEU A 1167 35.56 -42.97 -2.66
CA LEU A 1167 34.29 -43.12 -1.94
C LEU A 1167 33.96 -44.59 -1.61
N ARG A 1168 34.23 -45.53 -2.53
CA ARG A 1168 34.02 -46.97 -2.28
C ARG A 1168 34.94 -47.51 -1.19
N GLY A 1169 36.18 -47.03 -1.12
CA GLY A 1169 37.13 -47.35 -0.04
C GLY A 1169 36.68 -46.88 1.35
N CYS A 1170 35.83 -45.85 1.42
CA CYS A 1170 35.21 -45.37 2.67
C CYS A 1170 33.96 -46.16 3.12
N SER A 1171 33.50 -47.17 2.38
CA SER A 1171 32.19 -47.81 2.64
C SER A 1171 32.25 -48.98 3.63
N VAL A 1172 31.32 -49.00 4.59
CA VAL A 1172 31.10 -50.12 5.52
C VAL A 1172 29.99 -51.01 4.97
N PHE A 1173 30.18 -52.34 5.02
CA PHE A 1173 29.19 -53.31 4.57
C PHE A 1173 28.88 -54.34 5.66
N ASP A 1174 27.65 -54.32 6.18
CA ASP A 1174 27.14 -55.35 7.08
C ASP A 1174 26.60 -56.51 6.23
N ALA A 1175 27.40 -57.58 6.14
CA ALA A 1175 27.04 -58.79 5.39
C ALA A 1175 25.91 -59.61 6.04
N ALA A 1176 25.65 -59.44 7.34
CA ALA A 1176 24.56 -60.14 8.03
C ALA A 1176 23.20 -59.47 7.76
N LYS A 1177 23.18 -58.14 7.61
CA LYS A 1177 21.97 -57.37 7.26
C LYS A 1177 21.83 -57.05 5.76
N GLN A 1178 22.87 -57.30 4.96
CA GLN A 1178 22.96 -56.87 3.55
C GLN A 1178 22.84 -55.34 3.38
N GLN A 1179 23.45 -54.58 4.29
CA GLN A 1179 23.37 -53.12 4.36
C GLN A 1179 24.73 -52.47 4.06
N ARG A 1180 24.73 -51.34 3.36
CA ARG A 1180 25.96 -50.53 3.10
C ARG A 1180 25.75 -49.08 3.52
N TYR A 1181 26.71 -48.53 4.27
CA TYR A 1181 26.66 -47.16 4.78
C TYR A 1181 28.06 -46.54 4.92
N TRP A 1182 28.12 -45.25 5.22
CA TRP A 1182 29.34 -44.47 5.42
C TRP A 1182 29.30 -43.73 6.76
N GLY A 1183 30.45 -43.65 7.45
CA GLY A 1183 30.56 -43.04 8.78
C GLY A 1183 30.19 -43.99 9.94
N ASN A 1184 29.91 -43.42 11.11
CA ASN A 1184 29.64 -44.18 12.35
C ASN A 1184 28.29 -44.92 12.33
N GLY A 1185 27.37 -44.50 11.46
CA GLY A 1185 26.11 -45.19 11.21
C GLY A 1185 24.96 -44.86 12.16
N ASN A 1186 25.16 -44.01 13.17
CA ASN A 1186 24.09 -43.53 14.08
C ASN A 1186 23.84 -42.00 14.01
N ASP A 1187 24.75 -41.25 13.39
CA ASP A 1187 24.70 -39.78 13.33
C ASP A 1187 24.00 -39.31 12.04
N ALA A 1188 23.35 -38.13 12.05
CA ALA A 1188 22.70 -37.57 10.86
C ALA A 1188 23.66 -37.44 9.66
N VAL A 1189 24.91 -37.07 9.91
CA VAL A 1189 25.98 -37.02 8.88
C VAL A 1189 26.22 -38.38 8.21
N SER A 1190 25.98 -39.49 8.91
CA SER A 1190 26.08 -40.85 8.33
C SER A 1190 24.89 -41.18 7.42
N VAL A 1191 23.74 -40.54 7.60
CA VAL A 1191 22.59 -40.63 6.69
C VAL A 1191 22.91 -39.83 5.43
N GLU A 1192 23.35 -38.59 5.59
CA GLU A 1192 23.67 -37.67 4.49
C GLU A 1192 24.82 -38.17 3.59
N THR A 1193 25.93 -38.69 4.16
CA THR A 1193 27.00 -39.35 3.37
C THR A 1193 26.47 -40.48 2.49
N THR A 1194 25.63 -41.32 3.10
CA THR A 1194 25.08 -42.51 2.47
C THR A 1194 24.04 -42.13 1.40
N ALA A 1195 23.31 -41.02 1.59
CA ALA A 1195 22.42 -40.42 0.60
C ALA A 1195 23.20 -39.85 -0.61
N TYR A 1196 24.27 -39.07 -0.39
CA TYR A 1196 25.13 -38.60 -1.50
C TYR A 1196 25.79 -39.77 -2.25
N ALA A 1197 26.22 -40.82 -1.56
CA ALA A 1197 26.73 -42.04 -2.19
C ALA A 1197 25.67 -42.79 -3.01
N LEU A 1198 24.41 -42.83 -2.55
CA LEU A 1198 23.29 -43.37 -3.32
C LEU A 1198 23.03 -42.52 -4.58
N LEU A 1199 22.95 -41.19 -4.45
CA LEU A 1199 22.74 -40.30 -5.60
C LEU A 1199 23.87 -40.42 -6.64
N GLN A 1200 25.12 -40.53 -6.20
CA GLN A 1200 26.29 -40.74 -7.07
C GLN A 1200 26.21 -42.08 -7.83
N THR A 1201 25.79 -43.16 -7.16
CA THR A 1201 25.70 -44.49 -7.77
C THR A 1201 24.46 -44.66 -8.65
N LEU A 1202 23.36 -43.95 -8.37
CA LEU A 1202 22.20 -43.84 -9.24
C LEU A 1202 22.48 -43.03 -10.51
N LEU A 1203 23.24 -41.93 -10.45
CA LEU A 1203 23.72 -41.22 -11.65
C LEU A 1203 24.53 -42.15 -12.58
N LEU A 1204 25.37 -43.02 -11.99
CA LEU A 1204 26.13 -44.03 -12.72
C LEU A 1204 25.35 -45.32 -13.03
N LYS A 1205 24.05 -45.39 -12.69
CA LYS A 1205 23.13 -46.52 -12.96
C LYS A 1205 23.59 -47.86 -12.38
N ASP A 1206 24.38 -47.84 -11.30
CA ASP A 1206 24.97 -49.02 -10.66
C ASP A 1206 23.98 -49.64 -9.65
N MET A 1207 22.92 -50.25 -10.19
CA MET A 1207 21.74 -50.69 -9.41
C MET A 1207 22.04 -51.82 -8.41
N GLU A 1208 23.05 -52.66 -8.67
CA GLU A 1208 23.47 -53.72 -7.74
C GLU A 1208 24.18 -53.12 -6.51
N TYR A 1209 25.08 -52.14 -6.73
CA TYR A 1209 25.75 -51.46 -5.64
C TYR A 1209 24.81 -50.52 -4.86
N ALA A 1210 23.80 -49.96 -5.51
CA ALA A 1210 22.81 -49.08 -4.89
C ALA A 1210 21.83 -49.79 -3.94
N ARG A 1211 21.48 -51.07 -4.20
CA ARG A 1211 20.43 -51.77 -3.43
C ARG A 1211 20.75 -51.89 -1.91
N PRO A 1212 21.94 -52.35 -1.47
CA PRO A 1212 22.30 -52.38 -0.03
C PRO A 1212 22.32 -51.01 0.65
N VAL A 1213 22.53 -49.94 -0.13
CA VAL A 1213 22.57 -48.55 0.35
C VAL A 1213 21.16 -48.02 0.60
N ALA A 1214 20.26 -48.24 -0.36
CA ALA A 1214 18.84 -47.86 -0.24
C ALA A 1214 18.12 -48.62 0.89
N THR A 1215 18.47 -49.89 1.13
CA THR A 1215 17.95 -50.67 2.27
C THR A 1215 18.31 -50.03 3.61
N TRP A 1216 19.60 -49.69 3.82
CA TRP A 1216 20.04 -49.07 5.07
C TRP A 1216 19.40 -47.69 5.31
N LEU A 1217 19.30 -46.85 4.26
CA LEU A 1217 18.62 -45.55 4.36
C LEU A 1217 17.12 -45.71 4.69
N THR A 1218 16.47 -46.78 4.24
CA THR A 1218 15.05 -47.01 4.53
C THR A 1218 14.81 -47.38 6.01
N GLU A 1219 15.70 -48.15 6.63
CA GLU A 1219 15.62 -48.52 8.05
C GLU A 1219 15.98 -47.36 9.00
N ARG A 1220 16.54 -46.25 8.51
CA ARG A 1220 16.97 -45.09 9.31
C ARG A 1220 16.01 -43.89 9.27
N ARG A 1221 14.74 -44.12 8.91
CA ARG A 1221 13.70 -43.08 8.91
C ARG A 1221 13.06 -42.86 10.27
N ASN A 1222 12.50 -41.67 10.43
CA ASN A 1222 11.74 -41.19 11.59
C ASN A 1222 10.23 -41.38 11.38
N TYR A 1223 9.42 -41.27 12.43
CA TYR A 1223 7.97 -41.47 12.36
C TYR A 1223 7.31 -40.37 11.52
N GLY A 1224 6.46 -40.76 10.56
CA GLY A 1224 5.98 -39.84 9.52
C GLY A 1224 6.90 -39.75 8.30
N GLY A 1225 8.01 -40.50 8.26
CA GLY A 1225 8.83 -40.72 7.08
C GLY A 1225 10.01 -39.76 6.88
N GLY A 1226 10.41 -39.02 7.92
CA GLY A 1226 11.55 -38.08 7.90
C GLY A 1226 12.90 -38.75 8.19
N TYR A 1227 13.91 -37.93 8.51
CA TYR A 1227 15.24 -38.36 8.95
C TYR A 1227 15.71 -37.51 10.16
N CYS A 1228 16.85 -37.87 10.76
CA CYS A 1228 17.43 -37.19 11.92
C CYS A 1228 17.87 -35.73 11.69
N SER A 1229 17.83 -35.24 10.44
CA SER A 1229 18.12 -33.85 10.07
C SER A 1229 17.39 -33.46 8.79
N THR A 1230 17.63 -32.23 8.31
CA THR A 1230 16.96 -31.60 7.17
C THR A 1230 17.79 -31.61 5.88
N GLN A 1231 18.98 -32.21 5.90
CA GLN A 1231 19.74 -32.67 4.73
C GLN A 1231 19.80 -34.20 4.78
#